data_AF-A0A9D1CUV4-F1
#
_entry.id   AF-A0A9D1CUV4-F1
#
_cell.length_a   1.000
_cell.length_b   1.000
_cell.length_c   1.000
_cell.angle_alpha   90.00
_cell.angle_beta   90.00
_cell.angle_gamma   90.00
#
_symmetry.space_group_name_H-M   'P 1'
#
loop_
_entity.id
_entity.type
_entity.pdbx_description
1 polymer ?
#
loop_
_entity_poly.entity_id
_entity_poly.type
_entity_poly.pdbx_seq_one_letter_code
_entity_poly.pdbx_strand_id
1 'polypeptide(L)'
;MIKKSAVSILLSAVMLISCLVIPVTATAATNSAETAAADNATAYNLASDVQNGNILHAFNWRFTDVSRYMKEIAQAGFTSVQVSPVQGSKPTINVATYACDWMYYYQPINFEIGNGLGTKEDFRQMCETADEYGVKIIVDIVSNHMAQADSGVSGALHPDIISDLRDDETAWHAETSSTSDSSRQSMTQRLLGGLPDLNTGSEKVQNYVKALLKECIDYGADGFRFDAAKHIELPSDDASFASDFWPNVTSYARSLKPDIYIYGEALAPLGTDTENYLQYMNLTDSGYGNKIRSVIKGTSATSTLGSYNLSGADADQLVVWIESHDNFADGTSKNLTDEQLLLGWGIIGAREGAAALYLCRPEHNTKGVAYDELIGGPGYRLWENETVAQINQFRNAFEGQGETVASSGSQFYVQRGTSGMVIVNLAKEDAAINYTTTMQDGTYTDQISGNTFTVTGGQLTGTVGARSVAVIYNKDKFTPAANVQFNGEAVDSGSVMHFAGDTAKIDVTLENAQSFTYAVGSAAPVEVTGNGSFTIGSGIDYNTEIPVTITASNADYTTSTTYHIVKKDPNAKVVAYFNISGNESWIDDSGIYCYAKDENGNELVEYPGYEMVQVKGTDYYKAEIPGVTKAIVKFNEGPVSTGLDGRTIPPTVVNYGSAEVAENREAGGFEIIGAMMWEDGVWQDCVNEPQSGDRTECTPYALGDVDGDGKLQVKDVLAIQKHVAKVEQLTEKGQLAADINGDKTIDMEDVLPLQKYIAAMQVDYPIGEPVEEEVGEYTIYFNNYKGWEQVYAYYWENQGGTSVAWPGVELTEKVSDAVYKLTLPADQNAIIFNNGSNGGQQSNDIIVTPENYDKMVTCAFNEDGSYGIWSEPDVFPEIPDLRETIYFENTTNWSEVACYAYKSGSGQNNGAWPGEVMTLVGTNAAGNEVYSVKIEKDTYDRLIFNNNNGGRQSADIEEVVYGGIYTPVSTSGKFTCTVQEYTGLE
;
A
#
# COMPACT_ATOMS: atom_id res chain seq x y z
N MET A 1 -27.37 -85.22 -2.53
CA MET A 1 -28.62 -84.58 -3.01
C MET A 1 -28.21 -83.40 -3.89
N ILE A 2 -27.99 -83.62 -5.19
CA ILE A 2 -28.87 -83.22 -6.30
C ILE A 2 -29.34 -81.74 -6.23
N LYS A 3 -28.60 -80.92 -7.00
CA LYS A 3 -28.97 -79.75 -7.85
C LYS A 3 -29.94 -78.66 -7.35
N LYS A 4 -29.46 -77.40 -7.41
CA LYS A 4 -29.96 -76.20 -8.14
C LYS A 4 -29.56 -74.93 -7.37
N SER A 5 -29.14 -73.79 -7.90
CA SER A 5 -28.69 -73.29 -9.21
C SER A 5 -27.97 -71.96 -8.89
N ALA A 6 -26.68 -71.83 -9.23
CA ALA A 6 -26.16 -70.85 -10.19
C ALA A 6 -26.54 -69.36 -9.98
N VAL A 7 -25.65 -68.59 -9.34
CA VAL A 7 -25.14 -67.26 -9.75
C VAL A 7 -23.74 -67.11 -9.10
N SER A 8 -22.68 -67.49 -9.83
CA SER A 8 -21.70 -66.59 -10.45
C SER A 8 -20.74 -65.93 -9.44
N ILE A 9 -19.66 -66.61 -9.06
CA ILE A 9 -18.29 -66.46 -9.60
C ILE A 9 -17.66 -65.13 -9.15
N LEU A 10 -16.82 -65.19 -8.09
CA LEU A 10 -15.47 -64.63 -8.05
C LEU A 10 -14.83 -64.93 -6.68
N LEU A 11 -14.35 -66.17 -6.48
CA LEU A 11 -13.52 -66.46 -5.30
C LEU A 11 -12.67 -67.72 -5.54
N SER A 12 -11.70 -67.65 -6.46
CA SER A 12 -10.50 -68.52 -6.46
C SER A 12 -9.68 -68.36 -7.73
N ALA A 13 -8.79 -67.37 -7.78
CA ALA A 13 -7.62 -67.38 -8.66
C ALA A 13 -6.52 -66.44 -8.14
N VAL A 14 -6.13 -66.58 -6.87
CA VAL A 14 -4.91 -65.93 -6.36
C VAL A 14 -4.18 -66.88 -5.42
N MET A 15 -3.41 -67.79 -6.00
CA MET A 15 -2.15 -68.27 -5.41
C MET A 15 -1.24 -68.72 -6.56
N LEU A 16 0.00 -68.21 -6.53
CA LEU A 16 1.13 -68.47 -7.44
C LEU A 16 1.25 -67.58 -8.68
N ILE A 17 1.64 -66.32 -8.49
CA ILE A 17 2.82 -65.76 -9.17
C ILE A 17 3.57 -64.88 -8.15
N SER A 18 4.62 -65.47 -7.57
CA SER A 18 5.69 -64.79 -6.86
C SER A 18 6.74 -64.30 -7.86
N CYS A 19 7.34 -63.14 -7.55
CA CYS A 19 8.48 -62.47 -8.21
C CYS A 19 8.15 -61.37 -9.22
N LEU A 20 7.80 -60.18 -8.71
CA LEU A 20 8.37 -58.89 -9.15
C LEU A 20 7.91 -57.80 -8.15
N VAL A 21 8.85 -57.32 -7.33
CA VAL A 21 8.66 -56.11 -6.53
C VAL A 21 8.85 -54.95 -7.50
N ILE A 22 7.76 -54.30 -7.89
CA ILE A 22 7.80 -52.97 -8.51
C ILE A 22 7.61 -51.99 -7.35
N PRO A 23 8.53 -51.04 -7.11
CA PRO A 23 8.29 -50.00 -6.12
C PRO A 23 7.08 -49.19 -6.59
N VAL A 24 6.04 -49.15 -5.75
CA VAL A 24 5.00 -48.13 -5.89
C VAL A 24 5.67 -46.83 -5.50
N THR A 25 6.12 -46.07 -6.50
CA THR A 25 6.41 -44.66 -6.32
C THR A 25 5.07 -44.02 -5.96
N ALA A 26 4.89 -43.69 -4.69
CA ALA A 26 3.93 -42.66 -4.31
C ALA A 26 4.41 -41.40 -5.01
N THR A 27 3.73 -40.99 -6.08
CA THR A 27 3.82 -39.62 -6.57
C THR A 27 3.29 -38.74 -5.46
N ALA A 28 4.20 -38.18 -4.67
CA ALA A 28 3.90 -37.01 -3.88
C ALA A 28 3.35 -35.98 -4.87
N ALA A 29 2.14 -35.47 -4.60
CA ALA A 29 1.70 -34.25 -5.24
C ALA A 29 2.65 -33.16 -4.74
N THR A 30 3.71 -32.87 -5.50
CA THR A 30 4.52 -31.67 -5.32
C THR A 30 3.61 -30.49 -5.61
N ASN A 31 3.50 -29.57 -4.65
CA ASN A 31 2.76 -28.34 -4.85
C ASN A 31 3.30 -27.64 -6.09
N SER A 32 2.44 -27.40 -7.07
CA SER A 32 2.80 -26.75 -8.33
C SER A 32 3.33 -25.31 -8.14
N ALA A 33 3.14 -24.70 -6.97
CA ALA A 33 3.72 -23.41 -6.59
C ALA A 33 5.21 -23.50 -6.19
N GLU A 34 5.63 -24.52 -5.44
CA GLU A 34 7.05 -24.72 -5.06
C GLU A 34 7.93 -25.05 -6.27
N THR A 35 7.36 -25.70 -7.29
CA THR A 35 8.07 -26.00 -8.54
C THR A 35 8.27 -24.74 -9.37
N ALA A 36 7.28 -23.86 -9.43
CA ALA A 36 7.36 -22.58 -10.16
C ALA A 36 8.36 -21.59 -9.53
N ALA A 37 8.40 -21.46 -8.20
CA ALA A 37 9.36 -20.59 -7.51
C ALA A 37 10.82 -21.07 -7.67
N ALA A 38 11.05 -22.40 -7.62
CA ALA A 38 12.37 -22.99 -7.89
C ALA A 38 12.80 -22.82 -9.35
N ASP A 39 11.86 -22.90 -10.30
CA ASP A 39 12.12 -22.65 -11.73
C ASP A 39 12.46 -21.16 -11.98
N ASN A 40 11.84 -20.23 -11.24
CA ASN A 40 12.07 -18.78 -11.38
C ASN A 40 13.38 -18.31 -10.71
N ALA A 41 13.73 -18.81 -9.52
CA ALA A 41 15.04 -18.54 -8.91
C ALA A 41 16.21 -19.03 -9.79
N THR A 42 16.01 -20.16 -10.48
CA THR A 42 16.97 -20.70 -11.45
C THR A 42 17.13 -19.75 -12.66
N ALA A 43 16.06 -19.07 -13.08
CA ALA A 43 16.12 -18.11 -14.19
C ALA A 43 17.08 -16.94 -13.91
N TYR A 44 17.18 -16.49 -12.66
CA TYR A 44 18.06 -15.39 -12.24
C TYR A 44 19.37 -15.84 -11.59
N ASN A 45 19.61 -17.16 -11.52
CA ASN A 45 20.75 -17.75 -10.81
C ASN A 45 20.82 -17.22 -9.36
N LEU A 46 19.69 -17.22 -8.66
CA LEU A 46 19.62 -16.89 -7.23
C LEU A 46 20.01 -18.12 -6.41
N ALA A 47 20.62 -17.89 -5.24
CA ALA A 47 20.99 -18.98 -4.35
C ALA A 47 19.75 -19.64 -3.74
N SER A 48 19.90 -20.88 -3.28
CA SER A 48 18.76 -21.66 -2.76
C SER A 48 18.17 -21.10 -1.46
N ASP A 49 18.96 -20.37 -0.68
CA ASP A 49 18.57 -19.75 0.58
C ASP A 49 19.28 -18.39 0.80
N VAL A 50 18.82 -17.65 1.82
CA VAL A 50 19.37 -16.34 2.20
C VAL A 50 20.85 -16.42 2.58
N GLN A 51 21.27 -17.47 3.28
CA GLN A 51 22.64 -17.60 3.79
C GLN A 51 23.65 -17.76 2.64
N ASN A 52 23.26 -18.43 1.58
CA ASN A 52 24.11 -18.73 0.43
C ASN A 52 24.16 -17.57 -0.59
N GLY A 53 23.19 -16.66 -0.54
CA GLY A 53 23.12 -15.48 -1.39
C GLY A 53 23.64 -14.19 -0.75
N ASN A 54 23.44 -13.08 -1.45
CA ASN A 54 23.63 -11.72 -0.93
C ASN A 54 22.28 -11.02 -0.73
N ILE A 55 22.24 -10.12 0.24
CA ILE A 55 21.04 -9.42 0.70
C ILE A 55 21.09 -7.96 0.23
N LEU A 56 20.03 -7.46 -0.41
CA LEU A 56 19.82 -6.03 -0.64
C LEU A 56 19.05 -5.44 0.55
N HIS A 57 19.59 -4.43 1.21
CA HIS A 57 18.86 -3.68 2.23
C HIS A 57 18.13 -2.50 1.56
N ALA A 58 16.83 -2.67 1.33
CA ALA A 58 15.90 -1.66 0.80
C ALA A 58 15.49 -0.66 1.90
N PHE A 59 16.49 0.04 2.44
CA PHE A 59 16.33 0.93 3.58
C PHE A 59 15.38 2.09 3.27
N ASN A 60 14.25 2.14 3.99
CA ASN A 60 13.14 3.09 3.87
C ASN A 60 12.38 3.06 2.53
N TRP A 61 12.47 1.97 1.78
CA TRP A 61 11.63 1.79 0.60
C TRP A 61 10.20 1.48 0.99
N ARG A 62 9.24 1.96 0.21
CA ARG A 62 7.84 1.51 0.36
C ARG A 62 7.71 0.09 -0.15
N PHE A 63 6.77 -0.69 0.40
CA PHE A 63 6.54 -2.08 -0.06
C PHE A 63 6.19 -2.12 -1.56
N THR A 64 5.44 -1.12 -2.04
CA THR A 64 5.13 -0.95 -3.47
C THR A 64 6.36 -0.67 -4.33
N ASP A 65 7.36 0.03 -3.80
CA ASP A 65 8.59 0.32 -4.53
C ASP A 65 9.47 -0.92 -4.63
N VAL A 66 9.56 -1.71 -3.54
CA VAL A 66 10.25 -3.01 -3.58
C VAL A 66 9.61 -3.93 -4.62
N SER A 67 8.28 -3.98 -4.67
CA SER A 67 7.53 -4.75 -5.68
C SER A 67 7.86 -4.27 -7.11
N ARG A 68 7.85 -2.96 -7.33
CA ARG A 68 8.14 -2.33 -8.63
C ARG A 68 9.52 -2.70 -9.19
N TYR A 69 10.53 -2.83 -8.32
CA TYR A 69 11.92 -3.08 -8.71
C TYR A 69 12.36 -4.54 -8.51
N MET A 70 11.44 -5.47 -8.22
CA MET A 70 11.77 -6.86 -7.89
C MET A 70 12.56 -7.56 -9.00
N LYS A 71 12.22 -7.28 -10.27
CA LYS A 71 12.92 -7.84 -11.42
C LYS A 71 14.37 -7.39 -11.46
N GLU A 72 14.63 -6.10 -11.30
CA GLU A 72 15.97 -5.51 -11.32
C GLU A 72 16.82 -6.03 -10.15
N ILE A 73 16.19 -6.20 -8.98
CA ILE A 73 16.81 -6.82 -7.80
C ILE A 73 17.27 -8.25 -8.10
N ALA A 74 16.39 -9.05 -8.70
CA ALA A 74 16.70 -10.43 -9.10
C ALA A 74 17.79 -10.47 -10.20
N GLN A 75 17.73 -9.58 -11.19
CA GLN A 75 18.75 -9.44 -12.25
C GLN A 75 20.12 -9.05 -11.69
N ALA A 76 20.14 -8.16 -10.69
CA ALA A 76 21.36 -7.83 -9.95
C ALA A 76 21.87 -9.00 -9.09
N GLY A 77 21.17 -10.13 -9.03
CA GLY A 77 21.61 -11.37 -8.38
C GLY A 77 21.42 -11.38 -6.87
N PHE A 78 20.67 -10.44 -6.31
CA PHE A 78 20.31 -10.47 -4.89
C PHE A 78 19.31 -11.59 -4.64
N THR A 79 19.65 -12.51 -3.74
CA THR A 79 18.78 -13.64 -3.39
C THR A 79 17.69 -13.21 -2.42
N SER A 80 17.89 -12.10 -1.72
CA SER A 80 16.93 -11.62 -0.72
C SER A 80 16.95 -10.11 -0.57
N VAL A 81 15.83 -9.56 -0.13
CA VAL A 81 15.65 -8.15 0.24
C VAL A 81 15.36 -8.05 1.72
N GLN A 82 16.08 -7.18 2.44
CA GLN A 82 15.72 -6.73 3.77
C GLN A 82 14.93 -5.42 3.66
N VAL A 83 13.72 -5.37 4.23
CA VAL A 83 12.91 -4.15 4.37
C VAL A 83 13.04 -3.54 5.77
N SER A 84 12.83 -2.22 5.87
CA SER A 84 12.73 -1.49 7.15
C SER A 84 11.58 -2.02 8.04
N PRO A 85 11.52 -1.63 9.34
CA PRO A 85 10.49 -2.14 10.24
C PRO A 85 9.07 -1.99 9.69
N VAL A 86 8.30 -3.08 9.80
CA VAL A 86 6.90 -3.15 9.30
C VAL A 86 5.87 -2.69 10.33
N GLN A 87 6.28 -2.60 11.60
CA GLN A 87 5.41 -2.29 12.72
C GLN A 87 4.82 -0.88 12.58
N GLY A 88 3.60 -0.70 13.08
CA GLY A 88 3.04 0.62 13.32
C GLY A 88 4.03 1.47 14.12
N SER A 89 4.41 2.61 13.56
CA SER A 89 5.44 3.49 14.09
C SER A 89 4.84 4.78 14.62
N LYS A 90 5.55 5.43 15.53
CA LYS A 90 5.22 6.78 16.00
C LYS A 90 4.97 7.72 14.81
N PRO A 91 3.89 8.53 14.81
CA PRO A 91 3.62 9.48 13.74
C PRO A 91 4.72 10.54 13.67
N THR A 92 5.14 10.90 12.45
CA THR A 92 6.13 11.95 12.24
C THR A 92 5.59 13.30 12.68
N ILE A 93 6.25 13.98 13.62
CA ILE A 93 6.00 15.40 13.84
C ILE A 93 6.51 16.14 12.59
N ASN A 94 5.57 16.75 11.87
CA ASN A 94 5.75 17.70 10.77
C ASN A 94 5.51 17.15 9.35
N VAL A 95 4.23 16.97 9.04
CA VAL A 95 3.65 16.84 7.69
C VAL A 95 4.02 18.00 6.73
N ALA A 96 4.66 19.08 7.20
CA ALA A 96 5.04 20.24 6.39
C ALA A 96 6.52 20.28 5.93
N THR A 97 7.36 19.27 6.24
CA THR A 97 8.78 19.31 5.83
C THR A 97 9.35 18.06 5.16
N TYR A 98 8.64 16.93 5.04
CA TYR A 98 9.18 15.65 4.54
C TYR A 98 10.61 15.35 5.03
N ALA A 99 10.97 15.86 6.21
CA ALA A 99 12.29 15.70 6.78
C ALA A 99 12.31 14.32 7.41
N CYS A 100 13.17 13.44 6.91
CA CYS A 100 13.34 12.14 7.50
C CYS A 100 13.94 12.24 8.93
N ASP A 101 13.20 11.76 9.92
CA ASP A 101 13.87 11.04 11.00
C ASP A 101 13.52 9.56 10.78
N TRP A 102 14.31 8.88 9.92
CA TRP A 102 14.20 7.43 9.67
C TRP A 102 14.09 6.60 10.96
N MET A 103 14.63 7.15 12.06
CA MET A 103 14.54 6.64 13.42
C MET A 103 13.11 6.49 13.96
N TYR A 104 12.09 7.13 13.35
CA TYR A 104 10.69 6.92 13.73
C TYR A 104 10.19 5.51 13.39
N TYR A 105 10.66 4.90 12.29
CA TYR A 105 10.33 3.50 11.98
C TYR A 105 10.87 2.54 13.02
N TYR A 106 11.93 2.93 13.74
CA TYR A 106 12.48 2.21 14.88
C TYR A 106 11.82 2.56 16.22
N GLN A 107 10.67 3.25 16.20
CA GLN A 107 9.87 3.58 17.38
C GLN A 107 8.46 2.99 17.22
N PRO A 108 8.31 1.67 17.43
CA PRO A 108 7.01 1.01 17.27
C PRO A 108 6.02 1.46 18.34
N ILE A 109 4.76 1.58 17.95
CA ILE A 109 3.60 1.83 18.82
C ILE A 109 2.73 0.58 18.97
N ASN A 110 2.87 -0.40 18.08
CA ASN A 110 2.17 -1.68 18.13
C ASN A 110 3.05 -2.81 17.53
N PHE A 111 2.47 -4.01 17.45
CA PHE A 111 3.07 -5.19 16.82
C PHE A 111 2.21 -5.68 15.64
N GLU A 112 1.73 -4.73 14.83
CA GLU A 112 0.91 -4.99 13.64
C GLU A 112 1.61 -4.45 12.40
N ILE A 113 1.45 -5.14 11.26
CA ILE A 113 2.01 -4.66 9.98
C ILE A 113 1.24 -3.42 9.50
N GLY A 114 1.97 -2.34 9.25
CA GLY A 114 1.48 -1.15 8.57
C GLY A 114 2.06 0.13 9.16
N ASN A 115 2.67 0.97 8.32
CA ASN A 115 3.18 2.28 8.70
C ASN A 115 3.35 3.18 7.46
N GLY A 116 4.15 4.24 7.57
CA GLY A 116 4.42 5.16 6.46
C GLY A 116 5.12 4.54 5.23
N LEU A 117 5.57 3.28 5.30
CA LEU A 117 6.14 2.53 4.17
C LEU A 117 5.11 1.69 3.39
N GLY A 118 3.92 1.50 3.96
CA GLY A 118 2.85 0.76 3.31
C GLY A 118 1.90 0.10 4.28
N THR A 119 0.79 -0.37 3.73
CA THR A 119 -0.22 -1.13 4.44
C THR A 119 0.16 -2.61 4.51
N LYS A 120 -0.61 -3.37 5.30
CA LYS A 120 -0.55 -4.82 5.36
C LYS A 120 -0.75 -5.50 4.00
N GLU A 121 -1.61 -4.93 3.17
CA GLU A 121 -1.90 -5.45 1.83
C GLU A 121 -0.72 -5.19 0.87
N ASP A 122 -0.09 -4.01 0.96
CA ASP A 122 1.12 -3.71 0.18
C ASP A 122 2.27 -4.67 0.55
N PHE A 123 2.40 -5.01 1.84
CA PHE A 123 3.39 -6.00 2.30
C PHE A 123 3.13 -7.39 1.71
N ARG A 124 1.87 -7.85 1.73
CA ARG A 124 1.47 -9.13 1.11
C ARG A 124 1.83 -9.16 -0.38
N GLN A 125 1.46 -8.13 -1.14
CA GLN A 125 1.73 -8.05 -2.57
C GLN A 125 3.23 -8.02 -2.89
N MET A 126 4.02 -7.34 -2.06
CA MET A 126 5.48 -7.36 -2.18
C MET A 126 6.07 -8.75 -1.98
N CYS A 127 5.62 -9.49 -0.97
CA CYS A 127 6.04 -10.87 -0.75
C CYS A 127 5.61 -11.79 -1.91
N GLU A 128 4.37 -11.67 -2.40
CA GLU A 128 3.89 -12.44 -3.56
C GLU A 128 4.72 -12.15 -4.82
N THR A 129 5.02 -10.88 -5.08
CA THR A 129 5.91 -10.47 -6.18
C THR A 129 7.32 -11.03 -5.98
N ALA A 130 7.86 -11.02 -4.76
CA ALA A 130 9.19 -11.56 -4.48
C ALA A 130 9.26 -13.06 -4.79
N ASP A 131 8.24 -13.81 -4.39
CA ASP A 131 8.10 -15.24 -4.68
C ASP A 131 8.05 -15.52 -6.21
N GLU A 132 7.40 -14.66 -7.00
CA GLU A 132 7.40 -14.77 -8.47
C GLU A 132 8.80 -14.70 -9.08
N TYR A 133 9.71 -13.91 -8.48
CA TYR A 133 11.10 -13.78 -8.94
C TYR A 133 12.07 -14.72 -8.20
N GLY A 134 11.60 -15.47 -7.21
CA GLY A 134 12.43 -16.33 -6.35
C GLY A 134 13.29 -15.56 -5.34
N VAL A 135 12.95 -14.29 -5.06
CA VAL A 135 13.65 -13.42 -4.11
C VAL A 135 13.02 -13.58 -2.73
N LYS A 136 13.85 -13.73 -1.69
CA LYS A 136 13.38 -13.92 -0.31
C LYS A 136 13.21 -12.60 0.44
N ILE A 137 12.19 -12.48 1.29
CA ILE A 137 11.95 -11.25 2.07
C ILE A 137 12.39 -11.41 3.53
N ILE A 138 13.25 -10.51 3.99
CA ILE A 138 13.70 -10.37 5.37
C ILE A 138 13.06 -9.12 5.98
N VAL A 139 12.42 -9.27 7.13
CA VAL A 139 11.74 -8.17 7.82
C VAL A 139 12.57 -7.70 9.01
N ASP A 140 12.79 -6.40 9.13
CA ASP A 140 13.37 -5.79 10.33
C ASP A 140 12.33 -5.75 11.47
N ILE A 141 12.68 -6.30 12.63
CA ILE A 141 11.79 -6.48 13.79
C ILE A 141 12.37 -5.73 14.99
N VAL A 142 11.61 -4.75 15.48
CA VAL A 142 11.95 -4.00 16.70
C VAL A 142 11.20 -4.62 17.87
N SER A 143 11.91 -5.44 18.66
CA SER A 143 11.34 -6.16 19.81
C SER A 143 11.99 -5.82 21.15
N ASN A 144 12.99 -4.93 21.17
CA ASN A 144 13.65 -4.51 22.41
C ASN A 144 12.87 -3.39 23.12
N HIS A 145 12.35 -2.43 22.36
CA HIS A 145 11.81 -1.18 22.89
C HIS A 145 10.60 -0.73 22.08
N MET A 146 9.90 0.29 22.59
CA MET A 146 8.76 0.95 21.94
C MET A 146 9.00 2.46 21.82
N ALA A 147 8.04 3.18 21.22
CA ALA A 147 8.12 4.62 20.99
C ALA A 147 8.23 5.47 22.26
N GLN A 148 9.12 6.47 22.25
CA GLN A 148 9.21 7.45 23.34
C GLN A 148 8.23 8.60 23.13
N ALA A 149 7.62 9.11 24.21
CA ALA A 149 6.83 10.32 24.21
C ALA A 149 7.64 11.58 23.80
N ASP A 150 6.95 12.56 23.22
CA ASP A 150 7.50 13.87 22.79
C ASP A 150 7.84 14.83 23.94
N SER A 151 7.81 14.34 25.18
CA SER A 151 8.19 15.13 26.36
C SER A 151 9.69 15.36 26.49
N GLY A 152 10.52 14.64 25.70
CA GLY A 152 11.97 14.60 25.85
C GLY A 152 12.44 13.85 27.10
N VAL A 153 11.54 13.23 27.86
CA VAL A 153 11.86 12.41 29.03
C VAL A 153 12.15 10.99 28.59
N SER A 154 13.37 10.50 28.86
CA SER A 154 13.75 9.11 28.59
C SER A 154 12.84 8.12 29.31
N GLY A 155 12.40 7.09 28.59
CA GLY A 155 11.53 6.04 29.10
C GLY A 155 10.06 6.44 29.20
N ALA A 156 9.69 7.67 28.86
CA ALA A 156 8.29 8.07 28.81
C ALA A 156 7.59 7.37 27.63
N LEU A 157 6.50 6.66 27.93
CA LEU A 157 5.72 5.91 26.94
C LEU A 157 4.95 6.86 26.02
N HIS A 158 5.08 6.68 24.71
CA HIS A 158 4.26 7.40 23.75
C HIS A 158 2.77 7.07 23.93
N PRO A 159 1.85 8.05 23.86
CA PRO A 159 0.42 7.81 24.04
C PRO A 159 -0.16 6.83 23.02
N ASP A 160 0.37 6.80 21.79
CA ASP A 160 -0.13 5.88 20.75
C ASP A 160 0.33 4.43 20.94
N ILE A 161 1.21 4.14 21.90
CA ILE A 161 1.49 2.73 22.23
C ILE A 161 0.20 2.06 22.65
N ILE A 162 -0.07 0.88 22.09
CA ILE A 162 -1.27 0.09 22.39
C ILE A 162 -1.49 -0.03 23.90
N SER A 163 -2.69 0.31 24.36
CA SER A 163 -3.01 0.44 25.78
C SER A 163 -2.73 -0.83 26.58
N ASP A 164 -2.91 -2.00 25.96
CA ASP A 164 -2.63 -3.29 26.61
C ASP A 164 -1.16 -3.43 27.04
N LEU A 165 -0.20 -2.87 26.29
CA LEU A 165 1.20 -2.82 26.73
C LEU A 165 1.49 -1.55 27.54
N ARG A 166 1.01 -0.39 27.06
CA ARG A 166 1.29 0.92 27.66
C ARG A 166 0.87 1.01 29.13
N ASP A 167 -0.29 0.47 29.46
CA ASP A 167 -0.91 0.60 30.79
C ASP A 167 -0.57 -0.60 31.70
N ASP A 168 0.22 -1.57 31.21
CA ASP A 168 0.69 -2.73 31.95
C ASP A 168 2.14 -2.52 32.43
N GLU A 169 2.33 -2.16 33.70
CA GLU A 169 3.65 -1.96 34.29
C GLU A 169 4.57 -3.19 34.16
N THR A 170 4.00 -4.39 34.02
CA THR A 170 4.80 -5.63 33.88
C THR A 170 5.36 -5.83 32.47
N ALA A 171 4.91 -5.05 31.48
CA ALA A 171 5.43 -5.06 30.13
C ALA A 171 6.74 -4.27 29.96
N TRP A 172 7.19 -3.55 31.00
CA TRP A 172 8.34 -2.65 30.93
C TRP A 172 9.40 -3.00 31.97
N HIS A 173 10.68 -2.80 31.63
CA HIS A 173 11.73 -2.87 32.63
C HIS A 173 11.61 -1.70 33.62
N ALA A 174 11.79 -1.98 34.91
CA ALA A 174 11.67 -0.97 35.97
C ALA A 174 12.82 0.06 35.98
N GLU A 175 13.94 -0.25 35.33
CA GLU A 175 15.14 0.59 35.34
C GLU A 175 15.14 1.60 34.19
N THR A 176 14.99 2.89 34.53
CA THR A 176 14.87 3.97 33.54
C THR A 176 16.19 4.69 33.27
N SER A 177 17.33 4.10 33.68
CA SER A 177 18.65 4.66 33.39
C SER A 177 19.11 4.26 31.99
N SER A 178 19.99 5.06 31.37
CA SER A 178 20.53 4.73 30.05
C SER A 178 21.43 3.49 30.11
N THR A 179 21.36 2.68 29.06
CA THR A 179 22.23 1.52 28.88
C THR A 179 23.72 1.92 28.79
N SER A 180 24.60 0.99 29.15
CA SER A 180 26.04 1.13 29.00
C SER A 180 26.71 -0.22 28.83
N ASP A 181 27.82 -0.26 28.10
CA ASP A 181 28.60 -1.49 27.88
C ASP A 181 29.41 -1.96 29.13
N SER A 182 29.10 -1.45 30.33
CA SER A 182 29.84 -1.74 31.56
C SER A 182 29.46 -3.05 32.22
N SER A 183 28.26 -3.58 31.94
CA SER A 183 27.80 -4.88 32.44
C SER A 183 26.68 -5.42 31.57
N ARG A 184 26.52 -6.75 31.51
CA ARG A 184 25.46 -7.42 30.75
C ARG A 184 24.05 -6.99 31.20
N GLN A 185 23.85 -6.83 32.51
CA GLN A 185 22.60 -6.29 33.07
C GLN A 185 22.33 -4.85 32.58
N SER A 186 23.35 -3.99 32.54
CA SER A 186 23.18 -2.62 32.03
C SER A 186 22.88 -2.60 30.53
N MET A 187 23.45 -3.53 29.77
CA MET A 187 23.18 -3.67 28.34
C MET A 187 21.71 -4.06 28.08
N THR A 188 21.13 -4.92 28.92
CA THR A 188 19.88 -5.63 28.60
C THR A 188 18.63 -5.19 29.37
N GLN A 189 18.79 -4.40 30.43
CA GLN A 189 17.69 -4.08 31.35
C GLN A 189 17.47 -2.57 31.48
N ARG A 190 17.96 -1.78 30.53
CA ARG A 190 18.06 -0.31 30.61
C ARG A 190 17.83 0.33 29.25
N LEU A 191 17.39 1.59 29.28
CA LEU A 191 16.93 2.31 28.09
C LEU A 191 18.04 2.50 27.05
N LEU A 192 17.82 2.00 25.83
CA LEU A 192 18.64 2.30 24.65
C LEU A 192 18.19 3.63 24.05
N GLY A 193 19.08 4.63 23.98
CA GLY A 193 18.76 5.93 23.36
C GLY A 193 17.65 6.73 24.05
N GLY A 194 17.21 6.31 25.24
CA GLY A 194 16.05 6.88 25.94
C GLY A 194 14.72 6.20 25.61
N LEU A 195 14.70 5.22 24.70
CA LEU A 195 13.50 4.51 24.29
C LEU A 195 12.99 3.59 25.42
N PRO A 196 11.67 3.57 25.70
CA PRO A 196 11.07 2.66 26.66
C PRO A 196 11.39 1.19 26.39
N ASP A 197 12.03 0.54 27.35
CA ASP A 197 12.58 -0.80 27.22
C ASP A 197 11.55 -1.85 27.66
N LEU A 198 11.26 -2.82 26.78
CA LEU A 198 10.28 -3.87 27.05
C LEU A 198 10.84 -4.89 28.04
N ASN A 199 10.00 -5.34 28.96
CA ASN A 199 10.30 -6.51 29.77
C ASN A 199 10.17 -7.78 28.92
N THR A 200 11.24 -8.14 28.22
CA THR A 200 11.23 -9.28 27.28
C THR A 200 11.10 -10.64 27.96
N GLY A 201 11.32 -10.71 29.28
CA GLY A 201 10.97 -11.87 30.10
C GLY A 201 9.47 -12.08 30.30
N SER A 202 8.63 -11.08 29.98
CA SER A 202 7.17 -11.20 30.05
C SER A 202 6.62 -12.09 28.93
N GLU A 203 5.83 -13.11 29.31
CA GLU A 203 5.13 -13.97 28.34
C GLU A 203 4.19 -13.15 27.44
N LYS A 204 3.60 -12.08 27.97
CA LYS A 204 2.75 -11.15 27.22
C LYS A 204 3.51 -10.48 26.08
N VAL A 205 4.67 -9.89 26.38
CA VAL A 205 5.55 -9.24 25.39
C VAL A 205 6.01 -10.27 24.34
N GLN A 206 6.44 -11.45 24.78
CA GLN A 206 6.83 -12.53 23.86
C GLN A 206 5.70 -12.95 22.92
N ASN A 207 4.45 -12.98 23.41
CA ASN A 207 3.29 -13.33 22.58
C ASN A 207 2.96 -12.26 21.55
N TYR A 208 3.14 -10.97 21.86
CA TYR A 208 3.03 -9.89 20.87
C TYR A 208 4.08 -10.02 19.77
N VAL A 209 5.35 -10.25 20.13
CA VAL A 209 6.41 -10.47 19.14
C VAL A 209 6.10 -11.70 18.27
N LYS A 210 5.73 -12.83 18.88
CA LYS A 210 5.34 -14.05 18.15
C LYS A 210 4.16 -13.82 17.21
N ALA A 211 3.17 -13.02 17.60
CA ALA A 211 2.02 -12.71 16.76
C ALA A 211 2.44 -11.95 15.49
N LEU A 212 3.28 -10.93 15.63
CA LEU A 212 3.85 -10.21 14.49
C LEU A 212 4.66 -11.14 13.57
N LEU A 213 5.56 -11.96 14.13
CA LEU A 213 6.35 -12.90 13.31
C LEU A 213 5.47 -13.88 12.55
N LYS A 214 4.40 -14.37 13.19
CA LYS A 214 3.43 -15.24 12.53
C LYS A 214 2.75 -14.51 11.37
N GLU A 215 2.29 -13.29 11.59
CA GLU A 215 1.62 -12.49 10.57
C GLU A 215 2.53 -12.20 9.37
N CYS A 216 3.80 -11.85 9.61
CA CYS A 216 4.78 -11.68 8.54
C CYS A 216 4.98 -12.99 7.75
N ILE A 217 5.10 -14.14 8.42
CA ILE A 217 5.24 -15.45 7.76
C ILE A 217 3.99 -15.81 6.96
N ASP A 218 2.79 -15.57 7.51
CA ASP A 218 1.52 -15.84 6.84
C ASP A 218 1.39 -15.07 5.51
N TYR A 219 2.05 -13.91 5.39
CA TYR A 219 2.10 -13.11 4.16
C TYR A 219 3.31 -13.37 3.26
N GLY A 220 4.21 -14.29 3.63
CA GLY A 220 5.31 -14.71 2.76
C GLY A 220 6.69 -14.23 3.18
N ALA A 221 6.89 -13.70 4.39
CA ALA A 221 8.25 -13.44 4.87
C ALA A 221 9.10 -14.73 4.95
N ASP A 222 10.40 -14.59 4.66
CA ASP A 222 11.39 -15.66 4.66
C ASP A 222 12.45 -15.49 5.74
N GLY A 223 12.52 -14.32 6.38
CA GLY A 223 13.44 -14.10 7.45
C GLY A 223 13.18 -12.87 8.29
N PHE A 224 13.95 -12.77 9.36
CA PHE A 224 13.89 -11.66 10.32
C PHE A 224 15.28 -11.15 10.67
N ARG A 225 15.43 -9.82 10.66
CA ARG A 225 16.51 -9.08 11.30
C ARG A 225 15.98 -8.54 12.62
N PHE A 226 16.52 -8.99 13.75
CA PHE A 226 16.15 -8.42 15.05
C PHE A 226 16.99 -7.18 15.35
N ASP A 227 16.33 -6.04 15.43
CA ASP A 227 16.91 -4.77 15.88
C ASP A 227 17.41 -4.87 17.32
N ALA A 228 18.53 -4.20 17.60
CA ALA A 228 19.08 -4.07 18.93
C ALA A 228 19.18 -5.41 19.71
N ALA A 229 19.41 -6.54 19.02
CA ALA A 229 19.40 -7.87 19.62
C ALA A 229 20.37 -8.02 20.80
N LYS A 230 21.49 -7.26 20.81
CA LYS A 230 22.41 -7.18 21.97
C LYS A 230 21.71 -6.80 23.28
N HIS A 231 20.64 -6.00 23.20
CA HIS A 231 19.93 -5.40 24.32
C HIS A 231 18.83 -6.30 24.89
N ILE A 232 18.67 -7.52 24.38
CA ILE A 232 17.76 -8.52 24.95
C ILE A 232 18.59 -9.61 25.66
N GLU A 233 18.21 -9.97 26.89
CA GLU A 233 18.90 -10.97 27.69
C GLU A 233 18.86 -12.39 27.09
N LEU A 234 19.79 -13.23 27.53
CA LEU A 234 19.87 -14.65 27.16
C LEU A 234 19.57 -15.55 28.36
N PRO A 235 19.12 -16.81 28.14
CA PRO A 235 18.98 -17.79 29.22
C PRO A 235 20.28 -18.09 29.97
N SER A 236 21.43 -17.85 29.32
CA SER A 236 22.77 -18.03 29.90
C SER A 236 23.24 -16.85 30.76
N ASP A 237 22.52 -15.74 30.77
CA ASP A 237 22.84 -14.58 31.60
C ASP A 237 22.55 -14.88 33.09
N ASP A 238 22.82 -13.93 33.99
CA ASP A 238 22.55 -14.11 35.42
C ASP A 238 21.04 -14.29 35.64
N ALA A 239 20.67 -15.33 36.40
CA ALA A 239 19.28 -15.72 36.64
C ALA A 239 18.40 -14.62 37.28
N SER A 240 19.00 -13.54 37.83
CA SER A 240 18.26 -12.38 38.33
C SER A 240 17.62 -11.51 37.24
N PHE A 241 18.08 -11.61 35.98
CA PHE A 241 17.53 -10.86 34.86
C PHE A 241 17.46 -11.66 33.54
N ALA A 242 17.95 -12.89 33.50
CA ALA A 242 17.83 -13.78 32.34
C ALA A 242 16.37 -14.16 32.03
N SER A 243 16.08 -14.44 30.76
CA SER A 243 14.79 -14.93 30.31
C SER A 243 14.90 -15.89 29.13
N ASP A 244 13.77 -16.52 28.80
CA ASP A 244 13.63 -17.45 27.66
C ASP A 244 13.15 -16.75 26.38
N PHE A 245 13.32 -15.43 26.23
CA PHE A 245 12.86 -14.68 25.05
C PHE A 245 13.34 -15.31 23.74
N TRP A 246 14.65 -15.44 23.55
CA TRP A 246 15.24 -15.96 22.32
C TRP A 246 14.84 -17.40 22.00
N PRO A 247 14.96 -18.39 22.90
CA PRO A 247 14.50 -19.74 22.60
C PRO A 247 12.99 -19.77 22.30
N ASN A 248 12.16 -18.99 22.97
CA ASN A 248 10.71 -18.99 22.74
C ASN A 248 10.31 -18.36 21.41
N VAL A 249 10.91 -17.22 21.04
CA VAL A 249 10.56 -16.47 19.84
C VAL A 249 11.12 -17.15 18.58
N THR A 250 12.40 -17.54 18.60
CA THR A 250 13.05 -18.14 17.41
C THR A 250 12.55 -19.55 17.13
N SER A 251 12.32 -20.38 18.16
CA SER A 251 11.76 -21.73 17.94
C SER A 251 10.32 -21.69 17.46
N TYR A 252 9.54 -20.68 17.88
CA TYR A 252 8.18 -20.49 17.38
C TYR A 252 8.19 -20.13 15.89
N ALA A 253 9.01 -19.16 15.46
CA ALA A 253 9.16 -18.84 14.04
C ALA A 253 9.58 -20.07 13.21
N ARG A 254 10.57 -20.83 13.69
CA ARG A 254 11.03 -22.08 13.04
C ARG A 254 9.97 -23.18 13.04
N SER A 255 9.03 -23.18 14.00
CA SER A 255 7.92 -24.13 14.01
C SER A 255 6.88 -23.83 12.93
N LEU A 256 6.76 -22.57 12.52
CA LEU A 256 5.89 -22.12 11.44
C LEU A 256 6.56 -22.30 10.07
N LYS A 257 7.84 -21.94 9.96
CA LYS A 257 8.65 -22.04 8.74
C LYS A 257 10.06 -22.57 9.10
N PRO A 258 10.34 -23.87 8.93
CA PRO A 258 11.59 -24.50 9.41
C PRO A 258 12.88 -23.91 8.86
N ASP A 259 12.83 -23.39 7.64
CA ASP A 259 13.93 -22.77 6.89
C ASP A 259 14.00 -21.24 7.06
N ILE A 260 13.20 -20.65 7.95
CA ILE A 260 13.21 -19.21 8.21
C ILE A 260 14.62 -18.72 8.59
N TYR A 261 15.07 -17.67 7.91
CA TYR A 261 16.35 -17.03 8.18
C TYR A 261 16.23 -16.06 9.36
N ILE A 262 17.12 -16.16 10.35
CA ILE A 262 17.07 -15.27 11.53
C ILE A 262 18.48 -14.79 11.85
N TYR A 263 18.64 -13.47 11.92
CA TYR A 263 19.84 -12.86 12.47
C TYR A 263 19.50 -11.65 13.33
N GLY A 264 20.42 -11.30 14.23
CA GLY A 264 20.30 -10.15 15.11
C GLY A 264 21.40 -9.13 14.89
N GLU A 265 21.04 -7.87 15.04
CA GLU A 265 22.03 -6.81 15.22
C GLU A 265 22.64 -6.88 16.62
N ALA A 266 23.90 -7.30 16.68
CA ALA A 266 24.64 -7.38 17.93
C ALA A 266 26.00 -6.70 17.78
N LEU A 267 26.03 -5.38 18.02
CA LEU A 267 27.25 -4.58 17.88
C LEU A 267 28.21 -4.83 19.05
N ALA A 268 29.39 -5.38 18.75
CA ALA A 268 30.43 -5.65 19.75
C ALA A 268 30.83 -4.38 20.54
N PRO A 269 31.12 -4.49 21.86
CA PRO A 269 31.21 -5.73 22.65
C PRO A 269 29.83 -6.32 23.01
N LEU A 270 29.71 -7.66 23.02
CA LEU A 270 28.44 -8.37 23.29
C LEU A 270 28.11 -8.48 24.79
N GLY A 271 29.12 -8.36 25.66
CA GLY A 271 28.98 -8.56 27.11
C GLY A 271 28.81 -10.03 27.53
N THR A 272 28.90 -10.97 26.60
CA THR A 272 28.81 -12.43 26.77
C THR A 272 29.60 -13.11 25.64
N ASP A 273 29.79 -14.43 25.73
CA ASP A 273 30.41 -15.23 24.66
C ASP A 273 29.48 -15.29 23.43
N THR A 274 30.04 -15.15 22.23
CA THR A 274 29.30 -15.08 20.96
C THR A 274 28.40 -16.30 20.75
N GLU A 275 28.89 -17.48 21.13
CA GLU A 275 28.21 -18.77 20.99
C GLU A 275 26.88 -18.84 21.76
N ASN A 276 26.66 -17.96 22.74
CA ASN A 276 25.39 -17.91 23.47
C ASN A 276 24.24 -17.36 22.61
N TYR A 277 24.52 -16.44 21.68
CA TYR A 277 23.53 -15.95 20.70
C TYR A 277 23.39 -16.89 19.51
N LEU A 278 24.50 -17.48 19.05
CA LEU A 278 24.55 -18.33 17.84
C LEU A 278 23.70 -19.61 17.93
N GLN A 279 23.21 -19.94 19.11
CA GLN A 279 22.22 -21.00 19.32
C GLN A 279 20.84 -20.67 18.75
N TYR A 280 20.54 -19.39 18.55
CA TYR A 280 19.20 -18.91 18.19
C TYR A 280 19.17 -18.20 16.83
N MET A 281 20.24 -17.48 16.49
CA MET A 281 20.31 -16.60 15.33
C MET A 281 21.74 -16.39 14.84
N ASN A 282 21.87 -15.94 13.59
CA ASN A 282 23.13 -15.39 13.07
C ASN A 282 23.39 -13.98 13.61
N LEU A 283 24.62 -13.50 13.53
CA LEU A 283 25.00 -12.19 14.08
C LEU A 283 25.70 -11.27 13.08
N THR A 284 25.49 -9.97 13.24
CA THR A 284 26.24 -8.95 12.52
C THR A 284 27.70 -8.87 12.96
N ASP A 285 28.65 -8.88 12.03
CA ASP A 285 30.06 -8.57 12.33
C ASP A 285 30.41 -7.11 11.97
N SER A 286 29.99 -6.19 12.83
CA SER A 286 30.24 -4.76 12.66
C SER A 286 31.72 -4.39 12.72
N GLY A 287 32.54 -5.19 13.42
CA GLY A 287 33.99 -5.04 13.48
C GLY A 287 34.63 -5.31 12.12
N TYR A 288 34.14 -6.30 11.39
CA TYR A 288 34.57 -6.59 10.03
C TYR A 288 34.21 -5.43 9.09
N GLY A 289 32.99 -4.91 9.15
CA GLY A 289 32.59 -3.73 8.38
C GLY A 289 33.48 -2.51 8.61
N ASN A 290 33.83 -2.21 9.88
CA ASN A 290 34.81 -1.16 10.22
C ASN A 290 36.18 -1.39 9.56
N LYS A 291 36.65 -2.63 9.54
CA LYS A 291 37.91 -3.01 8.89
C LYS A 291 37.83 -2.81 7.38
N ILE A 292 36.75 -3.23 6.74
CA ILE A 292 36.54 -3.03 5.29
C ILE A 292 36.57 -1.55 4.94
N ARG A 293 35.77 -0.72 5.62
CA ARG A 293 35.75 0.75 5.40
C ARG A 293 37.11 1.42 5.58
N SER A 294 37.93 0.91 6.49
CA SER A 294 39.29 1.42 6.69
C SER A 294 40.21 1.08 5.53
N VAL A 295 40.12 -0.16 5.00
CA VAL A 295 41.01 -0.65 3.94
C VAL A 295 40.67 -0.07 2.58
N ILE A 296 39.39 0.05 2.21
CA ILE A 296 38.96 0.53 0.87
C ILE A 296 39.31 2.00 0.62
N LYS A 297 39.53 2.80 1.69
CA LYS A 297 40.05 4.16 1.63
C LYS A 297 41.56 4.22 1.32
N GLY A 298 42.28 3.14 1.61
CA GLY A 298 43.70 2.98 1.33
C GLY A 298 43.99 2.28 0.00
N THR A 299 45.26 1.96 -0.21
CA THR A 299 45.75 1.31 -1.44
C THR A 299 46.46 -0.02 -1.18
N SER A 300 46.33 -0.60 0.02
CA SER A 300 47.05 -1.81 0.43
C SER A 300 46.06 -2.84 0.94
N ALA A 301 46.18 -4.08 0.46
CA ALA A 301 45.47 -5.21 1.02
C ALA A 301 46.22 -5.74 2.24
N THR A 302 45.50 -6.31 3.20
CA THR A 302 46.08 -6.95 4.38
C THR A 302 45.57 -8.37 4.50
N SER A 303 46.41 -9.30 4.98
CA SER A 303 45.99 -10.69 5.19
C SER A 303 44.85 -10.82 6.21
N THR A 304 44.70 -9.82 7.09
CA THR A 304 43.60 -9.73 8.06
C THR A 304 42.23 -9.56 7.42
N LEU A 305 42.13 -9.20 6.13
CA LEU A 305 40.86 -9.21 5.39
C LEU A 305 40.28 -10.63 5.26
N GLY A 306 41.12 -11.67 5.29
CA GLY A 306 40.67 -13.06 5.20
C GLY A 306 39.89 -13.53 6.44
N SER A 307 40.13 -12.93 7.61
CA SER A 307 39.49 -13.33 8.86
C SER A 307 38.34 -12.42 9.22
N TYR A 308 37.22 -12.97 9.67
CA TYR A 308 36.16 -12.20 10.33
C TYR A 308 36.63 -11.67 11.69
N ASN A 309 35.93 -10.69 12.24
CA ASN A 309 36.30 -9.99 13.47
C ASN A 309 35.57 -10.55 14.70
N LEU A 310 34.38 -11.12 14.53
CA LEU A 310 33.60 -11.69 15.63
C LEU A 310 34.16 -13.07 16.02
N SER A 311 34.83 -13.13 17.17
CA SER A 311 35.41 -14.38 17.70
C SER A 311 34.30 -15.37 18.09
N GLY A 312 34.52 -16.66 17.85
CA GLY A 312 33.58 -17.73 18.21
C GLY A 312 32.45 -17.96 17.21
N ALA A 313 32.40 -17.18 16.11
CA ALA A 313 31.47 -17.38 15.00
C ALA A 313 32.18 -17.96 13.78
N ASP A 314 31.58 -18.97 13.17
CA ASP A 314 31.93 -19.41 11.83
C ASP A 314 31.29 -18.51 10.77
N ALA A 315 31.77 -18.59 9.53
CA ALA A 315 31.35 -17.68 8.46
C ALA A 315 29.83 -17.76 8.18
N ASP A 316 29.27 -18.97 8.15
CA ASP A 316 27.84 -19.25 7.93
C ASP A 316 26.93 -18.82 9.10
N GLN A 317 27.52 -18.27 10.16
CA GLN A 317 26.81 -17.71 11.32
C GLN A 317 26.84 -16.18 11.34
N LEU A 318 27.37 -15.55 10.28
CA LEU A 318 27.60 -14.12 10.21
C LEU A 318 26.81 -13.45 9.09
N VAL A 319 26.38 -12.22 9.39
CA VAL A 319 25.97 -11.21 8.41
C VAL A 319 27.03 -10.10 8.41
N VAL A 320 27.52 -9.75 7.23
CA VAL A 320 28.59 -8.75 7.06
C VAL A 320 28.14 -7.63 6.13
N TRP A 321 28.68 -6.43 6.32
CA TRP A 321 28.42 -5.29 5.44
C TRP A 321 29.67 -4.46 5.22
N ILE A 322 29.67 -3.65 4.16
CA ILE A 322 30.61 -2.53 4.05
C ILE A 322 30.16 -1.42 4.99
N GLU A 323 28.86 -1.17 5.07
CA GLU A 323 28.22 -0.15 5.90
C GLU A 323 26.79 -0.59 6.25
N SER A 324 26.34 -0.26 7.46
CA SER A 324 24.93 -0.34 7.84
C SER A 324 24.22 0.97 7.57
N HIS A 325 22.89 0.95 7.67
CA HIS A 325 22.08 2.16 7.65
C HIS A 325 22.50 3.15 8.75
N ASP A 326 22.85 2.68 9.96
CA ASP A 326 23.40 3.56 11.01
C ASP A 326 24.68 4.25 10.58
N ASN A 327 25.65 3.50 10.04
CA ASN A 327 26.92 4.09 9.63
C ASN A 327 26.74 5.16 8.56
N PHE A 328 25.71 5.03 7.72
CA PHE A 328 25.39 6.01 6.70
C PHE A 328 24.69 7.22 7.32
N ALA A 329 23.60 6.97 8.06
CA ALA A 329 22.74 8.00 8.65
C ALA A 329 23.45 8.81 9.76
N ASP A 330 24.32 8.21 10.55
CA ASP A 330 25.16 8.89 11.54
C ASP A 330 26.31 9.71 10.90
N GLY A 331 26.52 9.53 9.59
CA GLY A 331 27.49 10.24 8.77
C GLY A 331 28.91 9.67 8.79
N THR A 332 29.16 8.53 9.41
CA THR A 332 30.47 7.86 9.48
C THR A 332 30.95 7.37 8.11
N SER A 333 30.01 6.93 7.27
CA SER A 333 30.26 6.30 5.97
C SER A 333 29.69 7.07 4.78
N LYS A 334 28.91 8.15 5.01
CA LYS A 334 28.29 8.98 3.96
C LYS A 334 29.23 9.49 2.86
N ASN A 335 30.52 9.62 3.18
CA ASN A 335 31.54 10.13 2.26
C ASN A 335 32.33 9.02 1.54
N LEU A 336 31.96 7.73 1.69
CA LEU A 336 32.52 6.68 0.84
C LEU A 336 32.06 6.91 -0.60
N THR A 337 32.99 6.82 -1.53
CA THR A 337 32.73 6.95 -2.97
C THR A 337 32.22 5.63 -3.55
N ASP A 338 31.54 5.69 -4.69
CA ASP A 338 31.08 4.48 -5.41
C ASP A 338 32.21 3.50 -5.64
N GLU A 339 33.36 3.98 -6.12
CA GLU A 339 34.57 3.17 -6.30
C GLU A 339 34.96 2.41 -5.02
N GLN A 340 34.88 3.06 -3.84
CA GLN A 340 35.20 2.42 -2.57
C GLN A 340 34.16 1.37 -2.17
N LEU A 341 32.88 1.63 -2.43
CA LEU A 341 31.79 0.69 -2.18
C LEU A 341 31.91 -0.54 -3.10
N LEU A 342 32.19 -0.34 -4.39
CA LEU A 342 32.40 -1.45 -5.34
C LEU A 342 33.62 -2.31 -4.94
N LEU A 343 34.71 -1.69 -4.50
CA LEU A 343 35.88 -2.43 -3.99
C LEU A 343 35.57 -3.18 -2.70
N GLY A 344 34.82 -2.57 -1.78
CA GLY A 344 34.36 -3.23 -0.56
C GLY A 344 33.46 -4.42 -0.86
N TRP A 345 32.58 -4.28 -1.86
CA TRP A 345 31.68 -5.35 -2.28
C TRP A 345 32.45 -6.51 -2.90
N GLY A 346 33.49 -6.23 -3.68
CA GLY A 346 34.40 -7.26 -4.19
C GLY A 346 35.14 -8.04 -3.09
N ILE A 347 35.32 -7.45 -1.89
CA ILE A 347 35.94 -8.13 -0.75
C ILE A 347 34.94 -9.04 -0.02
N ILE A 348 33.70 -8.59 0.16
CA ILE A 348 32.73 -9.30 1.03
C ILE A 348 31.70 -10.13 0.24
N GLY A 349 31.21 -9.63 -0.88
CA GLY A 349 30.08 -10.22 -1.62
C GLY A 349 30.43 -11.51 -2.36
N ALA A 350 31.71 -11.85 -2.49
CA ALA A 350 32.19 -13.07 -3.17
C ALA A 350 32.53 -14.23 -2.20
N ARG A 351 32.60 -13.94 -0.89
CA ARG A 351 33.03 -14.87 0.17
C ARG A 351 32.10 -16.07 0.29
N GLU A 352 32.59 -17.18 0.81
CA GLU A 352 31.80 -18.34 1.25
C GLU A 352 31.21 -18.12 2.67
N GLY A 353 30.10 -18.78 2.99
CA GLY A 353 29.55 -18.76 4.34
C GLY A 353 28.73 -17.51 4.60
N ALA A 354 29.36 -16.40 4.98
CA ALA A 354 28.68 -15.21 5.49
C ALA A 354 27.75 -14.55 4.46
N ALA A 355 26.54 -14.17 4.90
CA ALA A 355 25.62 -13.39 4.08
C ALA A 355 26.10 -11.94 4.04
N ALA A 356 26.30 -11.39 2.84
CA ALA A 356 26.69 -9.99 2.67
C ALA A 356 25.46 -9.10 2.47
N LEU A 357 25.34 -8.05 3.28
CA LEU A 357 24.28 -7.06 3.23
C LEU A 357 24.75 -5.80 2.49
N TYR A 358 24.13 -5.52 1.35
CA TYR A 358 24.34 -4.30 0.57
C TYR A 358 23.35 -3.22 1.02
N LEU A 359 23.83 -2.12 1.60
CA LEU A 359 22.97 -0.98 1.90
C LEU A 359 22.59 -0.24 0.61
N CYS A 360 21.31 -0.25 0.24
CA CYS A 360 20.84 0.74 -0.73
C CYS A 360 20.77 2.10 -0.03
N ARG A 361 21.72 2.98 -0.34
CA ARG A 361 21.67 4.36 0.16
C ARG A 361 20.44 5.08 -0.41
N PRO A 362 19.84 6.01 0.33
CA PRO A 362 18.93 7.00 -0.24
C PRO A 362 19.58 7.76 -1.42
N GLU A 363 18.78 8.31 -2.32
CA GLU A 363 19.31 9.21 -3.36
C GLU A 363 20.04 10.38 -2.67
N HIS A 364 21.19 10.78 -3.23
CA HIS A 364 21.95 11.91 -2.73
C HIS A 364 22.63 12.61 -3.90
N ASN A 365 22.45 13.93 -4.00
CA ASN A 365 23.35 14.73 -4.81
C ASN A 365 24.70 14.92 -4.07
N THR A 366 25.80 14.97 -4.81
CA THR A 366 27.17 15.11 -4.28
C THR A 366 27.47 16.51 -3.69
N LYS A 367 26.45 17.32 -3.38
CA LYS A 367 26.55 18.65 -2.76
C LYS A 367 25.44 18.89 -1.72
N GLY A 368 25.52 18.18 -0.61
CA GLY A 368 24.64 18.41 0.53
C GLY A 368 23.34 17.63 0.36
N VAL A 369 23.08 16.75 1.32
CA VAL A 369 21.85 15.96 1.38
C VAL A 369 20.68 16.94 1.56
N ALA A 370 19.81 17.03 0.56
CA ALA A 370 18.47 17.54 0.78
C ALA A 370 17.69 16.39 1.45
N TYR A 371 17.03 16.69 2.57
CA TYR A 371 16.47 15.71 3.52
C TYR A 371 15.13 15.09 3.04
N ASP A 372 14.71 15.40 1.82
CA ASP A 372 13.43 15.07 1.19
C ASP A 372 13.42 13.74 0.38
N GLU A 373 14.57 13.07 0.22
CA GLU A 373 14.73 11.83 -0.59
C GLU A 373 14.88 10.52 0.23
N LEU A 374 14.57 10.55 1.54
CA LEU A 374 14.90 9.46 2.48
C LEU A 374 13.79 8.43 2.75
N ILE A 375 12.63 8.55 2.10
CA ILE A 375 11.52 7.59 2.14
C ILE A 375 11.02 7.33 0.71
N GLY A 376 11.01 6.06 0.29
CA GLY A 376 10.71 5.64 -1.08
C GLY A 376 11.92 5.08 -1.83
N GLY A 377 11.67 4.20 -2.80
CA GLY A 377 12.68 3.56 -3.64
C GLY A 377 12.88 4.26 -5.00
N PRO A 378 13.89 3.84 -5.79
CA PRO A 378 14.88 2.79 -5.51
C PRO A 378 16.14 3.32 -4.80
N GLY A 379 16.10 4.54 -4.25
CA GLY A 379 17.31 5.15 -3.69
C GLY A 379 18.43 5.29 -4.72
N TYR A 380 19.67 5.37 -4.24
CA TYR A 380 20.86 5.46 -5.07
C TYR A 380 21.18 4.12 -5.75
N ARG A 381 20.94 4.05 -7.07
CA ARG A 381 21.00 2.84 -7.92
C ARG A 381 22.40 2.23 -8.15
N LEU A 382 23.37 2.48 -7.28
CA LEU A 382 24.69 1.82 -7.36
C LEU A 382 24.59 0.30 -7.15
N TRP A 383 23.52 -0.17 -6.50
CA TRP A 383 23.22 -1.59 -6.33
C TRP A 383 22.98 -2.34 -7.67
N GLU A 384 22.60 -1.62 -8.73
CA GLU A 384 22.42 -2.17 -10.09
C GLU A 384 23.72 -2.19 -10.90
N ASN A 385 24.82 -1.66 -10.36
CA ASN A 385 26.08 -1.58 -11.09
C ASN A 385 26.56 -2.98 -11.51
N GLU A 386 27.07 -3.08 -12.74
CA GLU A 386 27.58 -4.34 -13.30
C GLU A 386 28.57 -5.05 -12.37
N THR A 387 29.43 -4.31 -11.66
CA THR A 387 30.35 -4.91 -10.68
C THR A 387 29.60 -5.60 -9.54
N VAL A 388 28.55 -4.96 -8.98
CA VAL A 388 27.71 -5.55 -7.93
C VAL A 388 27.01 -6.80 -8.46
N ALA A 389 26.38 -6.69 -9.64
CA ALA A 389 25.68 -7.79 -10.28
C ALA A 389 26.60 -8.98 -10.56
N GLN A 390 27.78 -8.77 -11.16
CA GLN A 390 28.70 -9.89 -11.45
C GLN A 390 29.28 -10.53 -10.18
N ILE A 391 29.48 -9.77 -9.10
CA ILE A 391 29.88 -10.34 -7.79
C ILE A 391 28.76 -11.20 -7.21
N ASN A 392 27.51 -10.74 -7.27
CA ASN A 392 26.35 -11.51 -6.81
C ASN A 392 26.17 -12.79 -7.64
N GLN A 393 26.24 -12.68 -8.97
CA GLN A 393 26.18 -13.83 -9.87
C GLN A 393 27.30 -14.84 -9.60
N PHE A 394 28.52 -14.36 -9.29
CA PHE A 394 29.63 -15.21 -8.86
C PHE A 394 29.34 -15.91 -7.52
N ARG A 395 28.80 -15.19 -6.53
CA ARG A 395 28.43 -15.77 -5.22
C ARG A 395 27.47 -16.94 -5.41
N ASN A 396 26.41 -16.73 -6.19
CA ASN A 396 25.35 -17.72 -6.40
C ASN A 396 25.83 -18.90 -7.26
N ALA A 397 26.59 -18.65 -8.33
CA ALA A 397 27.11 -19.72 -9.21
C ALA A 397 28.08 -20.69 -8.49
N PHE A 398 28.67 -20.24 -7.39
CA PHE A 398 29.60 -21.02 -6.57
C PHE A 398 28.99 -21.45 -5.23
N GLU A 399 27.65 -21.47 -5.12
CA GLU A 399 26.96 -22.06 -3.97
C GLU A 399 27.48 -23.49 -3.68
N GLY A 400 27.77 -23.76 -2.40
CA GLY A 400 28.35 -25.03 -1.94
C GLY A 400 29.84 -25.27 -2.29
N GLN A 401 30.52 -24.33 -2.96
CA GLN A 401 31.96 -24.45 -3.25
C GLN A 401 32.81 -23.77 -2.19
N GLY A 402 33.83 -24.49 -1.71
CA GLY A 402 34.84 -23.99 -0.76
C GLY A 402 35.56 -22.72 -1.23
N GLU A 403 35.96 -21.85 -0.32
CA GLU A 403 36.78 -20.67 -0.62
C GLU A 403 38.29 -20.80 -0.29
N THR A 404 39.10 -20.00 -0.97
CA THR A 404 40.47 -19.66 -0.57
C THR A 404 40.66 -18.16 -0.70
N VAL A 405 40.94 -17.49 0.43
CA VAL A 405 41.16 -16.04 0.48
C VAL A 405 42.60 -15.70 0.74
N ALA A 406 43.12 -14.71 0.01
CA ALA A 406 44.49 -14.24 0.19
C ALA A 406 44.67 -12.80 -0.26
N SER A 407 45.82 -12.23 0.11
CA SER A 407 46.22 -10.88 -0.25
C SER A 407 47.64 -10.88 -0.80
N SER A 408 47.92 -10.08 -1.83
CA SER A 408 49.25 -9.85 -2.37
C SER A 408 49.44 -8.36 -2.63
N GLY A 409 50.24 -7.68 -1.81
CA GLY A 409 50.49 -6.24 -1.93
C GLY A 409 49.20 -5.41 -1.81
N SER A 410 48.74 -4.88 -2.93
CA SER A 410 47.52 -4.06 -3.03
C SER A 410 46.29 -4.85 -3.47
N GLN A 411 46.42 -6.15 -3.71
CA GLN A 411 45.33 -6.99 -4.18
C GLN A 411 44.82 -7.93 -3.10
N PHE A 412 43.50 -8.10 -3.04
CA PHE A 412 42.81 -9.13 -2.27
C PHE A 412 42.05 -10.01 -3.25
N TYR A 413 41.95 -11.31 -3.00
CA TYR A 413 41.18 -12.20 -3.86
C TYR A 413 40.52 -13.33 -3.10
N VAL A 414 39.37 -13.74 -3.63
CA VAL A 414 38.55 -14.85 -3.16
C VAL A 414 38.46 -15.86 -4.30
N GLN A 415 39.11 -17.00 -4.16
CA GLN A 415 38.92 -18.14 -5.06
C GLN A 415 37.78 -18.99 -4.55
N ARG A 416 36.91 -19.47 -5.44
CA ARG A 416 35.85 -20.45 -5.12
C ARG A 416 36.06 -21.71 -5.95
N GLY A 417 36.15 -22.86 -5.27
CA GLY A 417 36.43 -24.16 -5.88
C GLY A 417 37.70 -24.15 -6.74
N THR A 418 37.61 -24.72 -7.95
CA THR A 418 38.72 -24.83 -8.91
C THR A 418 38.45 -24.13 -10.24
N SER A 419 37.51 -23.19 -10.29
CA SER A 419 37.06 -22.60 -11.57
C SER A 419 36.68 -21.12 -11.50
N GLY A 420 36.73 -20.48 -10.33
CA GLY A 420 36.39 -19.06 -10.19
C GLY A 420 37.21 -18.30 -9.17
N MET A 421 37.42 -17.01 -9.42
CA MET A 421 38.06 -16.08 -8.50
C MET A 421 37.55 -14.64 -8.67
N VAL A 422 37.36 -13.92 -7.58
CA VAL A 422 37.18 -12.47 -7.56
C VAL A 422 38.47 -11.81 -7.08
N ILE A 423 38.95 -10.80 -7.81
CA ILE A 423 40.20 -10.10 -7.50
C ILE A 423 39.89 -8.61 -7.36
N VAL A 424 40.25 -8.04 -6.21
CA VAL A 424 40.09 -6.63 -5.88
C VAL A 424 41.45 -5.95 -5.93
N ASN A 425 41.63 -4.95 -6.79
CA ASN A 425 42.84 -4.15 -6.86
C ASN A 425 42.65 -2.80 -6.15
N LEU A 426 43.26 -2.65 -4.96
CA LEU A 426 43.20 -1.39 -4.20
C LEU A 426 44.22 -0.36 -4.70
N ALA A 427 45.17 -0.73 -5.55
CA ALA A 427 46.18 0.19 -6.08
C ALA A 427 45.56 1.24 -7.02
N LYS A 428 46.23 2.40 -7.13
CA LYS A 428 45.88 3.46 -8.08
C LYS A 428 46.38 3.19 -9.51
N GLU A 429 47.04 2.06 -9.71
CA GLU A 429 47.61 1.64 -10.99
C GLU A 429 47.10 0.24 -11.32
N ASP A 430 47.12 -0.10 -12.60
CA ASP A 430 46.81 -1.45 -13.08
C ASP A 430 47.78 -2.47 -12.46
N ALA A 431 47.24 -3.64 -12.11
CA ALA A 431 47.98 -4.72 -11.48
C ALA A 431 48.15 -5.90 -12.44
N ALA A 432 49.41 -6.26 -12.73
CA ALA A 432 49.73 -7.51 -13.39
C ALA A 432 49.64 -8.67 -12.37
N ILE A 433 48.69 -9.57 -12.59
CA ILE A 433 48.40 -10.70 -11.72
C ILE A 433 49.33 -11.85 -12.03
N ASN A 434 49.86 -12.47 -10.96
CA ASN A 434 50.71 -13.66 -11.03
C ASN A 434 50.56 -14.47 -9.73
N TYR A 435 49.48 -15.24 -9.61
CA TYR A 435 49.12 -15.96 -8.37
C TYR A 435 49.19 -17.47 -8.53
N THR A 436 49.75 -18.17 -7.54
CA THR A 436 49.56 -19.61 -7.44
C THR A 436 48.08 -19.89 -7.13
N THR A 437 47.48 -20.82 -7.86
CA THR A 437 46.05 -21.14 -7.74
C THR A 437 45.82 -22.64 -7.87
N THR A 438 44.70 -23.13 -7.34
CA THR A 438 44.19 -24.48 -7.61
C THR A 438 43.12 -24.50 -8.71
N MET A 439 42.85 -23.36 -9.36
CA MET A 439 42.02 -23.31 -10.54
C MET A 439 42.58 -24.21 -11.64
N GLN A 440 41.70 -24.81 -12.43
CA GLN A 440 42.10 -25.68 -13.54
C GLN A 440 42.79 -24.86 -14.64
N ASP A 441 43.77 -25.48 -15.32
CA ASP A 441 44.44 -24.87 -16.47
C ASP A 441 43.41 -24.52 -17.55
N GLY A 442 43.51 -23.31 -18.10
CA GLY A 442 42.54 -22.79 -19.04
C GLY A 442 42.58 -21.29 -19.19
N THR A 443 41.67 -20.78 -20.01
CA THR A 443 41.45 -19.35 -20.21
C THR A 443 40.13 -18.97 -19.55
N TYR A 444 40.14 -17.86 -18.81
CA TYR A 444 39.00 -17.33 -18.07
C TYR A 444 38.78 -15.88 -18.48
N THR A 445 37.52 -15.49 -18.59
CA THR A 445 37.14 -14.11 -18.89
C THR A 445 36.72 -13.40 -17.62
N ASP A 446 37.22 -12.19 -17.42
CA ASP A 446 36.67 -11.26 -16.43
C ASP A 446 35.30 -10.78 -16.90
N GLN A 447 34.29 -11.06 -16.10
CA GLN A 447 32.89 -10.75 -16.41
C GLN A 447 32.56 -9.26 -16.35
N ILE A 448 33.46 -8.42 -15.84
CA ILE A 448 33.29 -6.97 -15.79
C ILE A 448 34.04 -6.30 -16.95
N SER A 449 35.37 -6.48 -17.04
CA SER A 449 36.17 -5.78 -18.05
C SER A 449 36.31 -6.50 -19.39
N GLY A 450 35.93 -7.78 -19.46
CA GLY A 450 36.20 -8.65 -20.62
C GLY A 450 37.66 -9.07 -20.76
N ASN A 451 38.55 -8.66 -19.85
CA ASN A 451 39.96 -9.03 -19.88
C ASN A 451 40.14 -10.55 -19.72
N THR A 452 41.19 -11.06 -20.36
CA THR A 452 41.51 -12.48 -20.35
C THR A 452 42.53 -12.81 -19.26
N PHE A 453 42.24 -13.87 -18.51
CA PHE A 453 43.13 -14.50 -17.54
C PHE A 453 43.48 -15.91 -18.00
N THR A 454 44.70 -16.37 -17.71
CA THR A 454 45.15 -17.70 -18.08
C THR A 454 45.73 -18.42 -16.88
N VAL A 455 45.30 -19.65 -16.67
CA VAL A 455 45.91 -20.58 -15.71
C VAL A 455 46.73 -21.60 -16.49
N THR A 456 48.02 -21.72 -16.16
CA THR A 456 48.90 -22.73 -16.74
C THR A 456 49.82 -23.30 -15.67
N GLY A 457 49.77 -24.62 -15.46
CA GLY A 457 50.54 -25.28 -14.42
C GLY A 457 50.23 -24.76 -13.01
N GLY A 458 48.98 -24.38 -12.73
CA GLY A 458 48.56 -23.82 -11.44
C GLY A 458 49.01 -22.37 -11.19
N GLN A 459 49.40 -21.64 -12.24
CA GLN A 459 49.76 -20.24 -12.18
C GLN A 459 48.74 -19.39 -12.94
N LEU A 460 48.01 -18.52 -12.23
CA LEU A 460 47.09 -17.55 -12.79
C LEU A 460 47.84 -16.29 -13.21
N THR A 461 47.66 -15.85 -14.46
CA THR A 461 48.17 -14.58 -14.98
C THR A 461 47.08 -13.77 -15.69
N GLY A 462 47.18 -12.45 -15.64
CA GLY A 462 46.23 -11.50 -16.24
C GLY A 462 46.45 -10.07 -15.73
N THR A 463 45.54 -9.16 -16.03
CA THR A 463 45.63 -7.75 -15.58
C THR A 463 44.30 -7.32 -14.97
N VAL A 464 44.37 -6.65 -13.82
CA VAL A 464 43.21 -5.99 -13.18
C VAL A 464 43.47 -4.49 -13.21
N GLY A 465 42.47 -3.70 -13.61
CA GLY A 465 42.60 -2.24 -13.70
C GLY A 465 42.86 -1.59 -12.33
N ALA A 466 43.38 -0.37 -12.32
CA ALA A 466 43.47 0.46 -11.13
C ALA A 466 42.11 0.57 -10.42
N ARG A 467 42.10 0.45 -9.08
CA ARG A 467 40.92 0.66 -8.24
C ARG A 467 39.65 -0.07 -8.73
N SER A 468 39.82 -1.29 -9.21
CA SER A 468 38.75 -2.07 -9.82
C SER A 468 38.65 -3.49 -9.26
N VAL A 469 37.55 -4.16 -9.60
CA VAL A 469 37.30 -5.57 -9.31
C VAL A 469 37.29 -6.33 -10.63
N ALA A 470 37.88 -7.52 -10.64
CA ALA A 470 37.73 -8.50 -11.71
C ALA A 470 37.03 -9.75 -11.16
N VAL A 471 36.05 -10.25 -11.89
CA VAL A 471 35.28 -11.47 -11.55
C VAL A 471 35.56 -12.50 -12.63
N ILE A 472 36.45 -13.45 -12.35
CA ILE A 472 36.97 -14.38 -13.36
C ILE A 472 36.40 -15.79 -13.15
N TYR A 473 35.61 -16.25 -14.10
CA TYR A 473 35.15 -17.63 -14.22
C TYR A 473 34.59 -17.83 -15.63
N ASN A 474 34.43 -19.08 -16.04
CA ASN A 474 33.73 -19.40 -17.27
C ASN A 474 32.26 -19.66 -16.93
N LYS A 475 31.40 -18.85 -17.54
CA LYS A 475 29.95 -18.91 -17.37
C LYS A 475 29.43 -20.19 -18.01
N ASP A 476 29.28 -21.26 -17.23
CA ASP A 476 28.87 -22.56 -17.77
C ASP A 476 27.34 -22.71 -17.89
N LYS A 477 26.53 -21.85 -17.25
CA LYS A 477 25.05 -21.89 -17.30
C LYS A 477 24.45 -20.52 -16.98
N PHE A 478 23.94 -19.81 -17.98
CA PHE A 478 23.12 -18.61 -17.77
C PHE A 478 21.83 -18.74 -18.56
N THR A 479 20.77 -18.23 -17.96
CA THR A 479 19.49 -18.00 -18.62
C THR A 479 19.73 -16.99 -19.74
N PRO A 480 19.51 -17.35 -21.01
CA PRO A 480 19.67 -16.43 -22.12
C PRO A 480 18.68 -15.27 -21.93
N ALA A 481 19.10 -14.04 -22.21
CA ALA A 481 18.24 -12.88 -22.14
C ALA A 481 18.27 -12.11 -23.46
N ALA A 482 17.17 -11.40 -23.73
CA ALA A 482 17.03 -10.50 -24.86
C ALA A 482 16.77 -9.09 -24.30
N ASN A 483 17.72 -8.19 -24.51
CA ASN A 483 17.55 -6.77 -24.26
C ASN A 483 16.93 -6.15 -25.50
N VAL A 484 15.75 -5.57 -25.33
CA VAL A 484 14.94 -5.08 -26.44
C VAL A 484 14.95 -3.56 -26.45
N GLN A 485 15.14 -2.99 -27.63
CA GLN A 485 14.91 -1.58 -27.88
C GLN A 485 13.78 -1.42 -28.91
N PHE A 486 12.88 -0.49 -28.65
CA PHE A 486 11.80 -0.13 -29.53
C PHE A 486 12.05 1.28 -30.09
N ASN A 487 12.16 1.38 -31.42
CA ASN A 487 12.52 2.62 -32.14
C ASN A 487 13.80 3.32 -31.61
N GLY A 488 14.72 2.56 -31.02
CA GLY A 488 16.00 3.07 -30.49
C GLY A 488 16.02 3.36 -28.98
N GLU A 489 14.91 3.12 -28.27
CA GLU A 489 14.82 3.29 -26.81
C GLU A 489 14.70 1.93 -26.13
N ALA A 490 15.39 1.74 -25.00
CA ALA A 490 15.32 0.49 -24.22
C ALA A 490 13.92 0.30 -23.61
N VAL A 491 13.41 -0.93 -23.60
CA VAL A 491 12.06 -1.25 -23.12
C VAL A 491 12.05 -2.45 -22.17
N ASP A 492 11.27 -2.33 -21.11
CA ASP A 492 11.15 -3.35 -20.08
C ASP A 492 10.04 -4.38 -20.39
N SER A 493 10.16 -5.55 -19.76
CA SER A 493 9.15 -6.61 -19.86
C SER A 493 7.92 -6.21 -19.06
N GLY A 494 6.82 -5.90 -19.75
CA GLY A 494 5.58 -5.42 -19.13
C GLY A 494 5.15 -4.04 -19.65
N SER A 495 6.06 -3.27 -20.25
CA SER A 495 5.70 -2.01 -20.90
C SER A 495 4.83 -2.26 -22.12
N VAL A 496 3.69 -1.56 -22.19
CA VAL A 496 2.95 -1.44 -23.44
C VAL A 496 3.59 -0.33 -24.27
N MET A 497 4.06 -0.65 -25.47
CA MET A 497 4.75 0.29 -26.35
C MET A 497 3.82 0.86 -27.41
N HIS A 498 4.09 2.09 -27.85
CA HIS A 498 3.23 2.82 -28.78
C HIS A 498 4.00 3.36 -29.98
N PHE A 499 3.41 3.26 -31.19
CA PHE A 499 3.92 3.94 -32.39
C PHE A 499 2.77 4.38 -33.30
N ALA A 500 2.94 5.49 -34.01
CA ALA A 500 1.92 6.03 -34.93
C ALA A 500 2.29 5.93 -36.42
N GLY A 501 3.54 5.59 -36.73
CA GLY A 501 4.00 5.39 -38.11
C GLY A 501 3.48 4.10 -38.74
N ASP A 502 3.71 3.92 -40.04
CA ASP A 502 3.34 2.68 -40.76
C ASP A 502 4.03 1.44 -40.19
N THR A 503 5.25 1.60 -39.66
CA THR A 503 6.03 0.53 -39.05
C THR A 503 6.81 1.03 -37.83
N ALA A 504 7.05 0.14 -36.87
CA ALA A 504 8.03 0.32 -35.80
C ALA A 504 9.20 -0.65 -35.95
N LYS A 505 10.37 -0.26 -35.44
CA LYS A 505 11.59 -1.07 -35.43
C LYS A 505 11.83 -1.63 -34.03
N ILE A 506 12.18 -2.91 -33.97
CA ILE A 506 12.61 -3.59 -32.75
C ILE A 506 14.05 -4.03 -32.97
N ASP A 507 14.95 -3.61 -32.08
CA ASP A 507 16.33 -4.06 -31.99
C ASP A 507 16.46 -5.01 -30.80
N VAL A 508 17.09 -6.16 -31.00
CA VAL A 508 17.31 -7.17 -29.98
C VAL A 508 18.81 -7.39 -29.81
N THR A 509 19.29 -7.13 -28.61
CA THR A 509 20.67 -7.44 -28.19
C THR A 509 20.61 -8.62 -27.24
N LEU A 510 21.36 -9.67 -27.57
CA LEU A 510 21.41 -10.88 -26.77
C LEU A 510 22.41 -10.75 -25.64
N GLU A 511 22.02 -11.28 -24.48
CA GLU A 511 22.88 -11.46 -23.33
C GLU A 511 22.85 -12.94 -22.94
N ASN A 512 24.02 -13.57 -22.82
CA ASN A 512 24.14 -15.01 -22.55
C ASN A 512 23.35 -15.94 -23.51
N ALA A 513 22.99 -15.44 -24.69
CA ALA A 513 22.23 -16.14 -25.72
C ALA A 513 23.00 -16.19 -27.05
N GLN A 514 22.80 -17.26 -27.81
CA GLN A 514 23.40 -17.46 -29.14
C GLN A 514 22.43 -17.07 -30.26
N SER A 515 21.14 -17.20 -30.00
CA SER A 515 20.06 -16.87 -30.94
C SER A 515 18.83 -16.35 -30.19
N PHE A 516 17.89 -15.77 -30.93
CA PHE A 516 16.53 -15.60 -30.47
C PHE A 516 15.53 -15.98 -31.55
N THR A 517 14.31 -16.31 -31.14
CA THR A 517 13.15 -16.31 -32.03
C THR A 517 12.25 -15.14 -31.72
N TYR A 518 11.57 -14.59 -32.71
CA TYR A 518 10.48 -13.65 -32.49
C TYR A 518 9.19 -14.13 -33.18
N ALA A 519 8.05 -13.94 -32.52
CA ALA A 519 6.72 -14.19 -33.08
C ALA A 519 5.87 -12.92 -32.94
N VAL A 520 5.13 -12.57 -33.98
CA VAL A 520 4.24 -11.40 -34.00
C VAL A 520 2.80 -11.90 -34.12
N GLY A 521 1.98 -11.66 -33.10
CA GLY A 521 0.63 -12.23 -33.02
C GLY A 521 0.66 -13.77 -32.98
N SER A 522 -0.18 -14.39 -33.80
CA SER A 522 -0.24 -15.84 -33.98
C SER A 522 0.67 -16.37 -35.11
N ALA A 523 1.57 -15.53 -35.64
CA ALA A 523 2.51 -15.94 -36.67
C ALA A 523 3.52 -16.97 -36.15
N ALA A 524 4.03 -17.81 -37.06
CA ALA A 524 5.09 -18.76 -36.72
C ALA A 524 6.36 -18.01 -36.29
N PRO A 525 7.08 -18.47 -35.23
CA PRO A 525 8.31 -17.84 -34.78
C PRO A 525 9.39 -17.83 -35.88
N VAL A 526 10.11 -16.72 -35.97
CA VAL A 526 11.24 -16.52 -36.89
C VAL A 526 12.54 -16.52 -36.09
N GLU A 527 13.49 -17.37 -36.48
CA GLU A 527 14.79 -17.50 -35.80
C GLU A 527 15.83 -16.51 -36.34
N VAL A 528 16.62 -15.93 -35.44
CA VAL A 528 17.73 -15.02 -35.72
C VAL A 528 18.94 -15.43 -34.89
N THR A 529 20.10 -15.63 -35.54
CA THR A 529 21.36 -15.94 -34.87
C THR A 529 22.10 -14.64 -34.51
N GLY A 530 22.53 -14.50 -33.26
CA GLY A 530 23.13 -13.28 -32.73
C GLY A 530 22.15 -12.12 -32.57
N ASN A 531 22.67 -10.91 -32.36
CA ASN A 531 21.88 -9.69 -32.28
C ASN A 531 21.18 -9.41 -33.62
N GLY A 532 20.01 -8.79 -33.57
CA GLY A 532 19.20 -8.56 -34.77
C GLY A 532 18.22 -7.43 -34.64
N SER A 533 17.54 -7.12 -35.74
CA SER A 533 16.44 -6.17 -35.75
C SER A 533 15.36 -6.62 -36.72
N PHE A 534 14.11 -6.24 -36.44
CA PHE A 534 12.96 -6.50 -37.31
C PHE A 534 11.97 -5.35 -37.22
N THR A 535 11.03 -5.30 -38.16
CA THR A 535 9.97 -4.28 -38.18
C THR A 535 8.58 -4.91 -38.07
N ILE A 536 7.68 -4.20 -37.42
CA ILE A 536 6.28 -4.58 -37.22
C ILE A 536 5.35 -3.44 -37.64
N GLY A 537 4.05 -3.70 -37.72
CA GLY A 537 3.02 -2.65 -37.89
C GLY A 537 2.52 -2.41 -39.32
N SER A 538 3.21 -2.93 -40.34
CA SER A 538 2.78 -2.78 -41.73
C SER A 538 1.46 -3.52 -41.97
N GLY A 539 0.46 -2.83 -42.49
CA GLY A 539 -0.87 -3.41 -42.76
C GLY A 539 -1.70 -3.74 -41.52
N ILE A 540 -1.25 -3.34 -40.33
CA ILE A 540 -2.02 -3.41 -39.09
C ILE A 540 -2.85 -2.13 -38.95
N ASP A 541 -4.13 -2.28 -38.59
CA ASP A 541 -5.04 -1.16 -38.34
C ASP A 541 -4.63 -0.37 -37.10
N TYR A 542 -4.99 0.91 -37.05
CA TYR A 542 -4.76 1.72 -35.86
C TYR A 542 -5.58 1.20 -34.67
N ASN A 543 -5.06 1.46 -33.47
CA ASN A 543 -5.53 1.00 -32.16
C ASN A 543 -5.59 -0.53 -32.03
N THR A 544 -4.77 -1.26 -32.80
CA THR A 544 -4.60 -2.70 -32.67
C THR A 544 -3.35 -3.00 -31.84
N GLU A 545 -3.51 -3.83 -30.81
CA GLU A 545 -2.40 -4.40 -30.05
C GLU A 545 -1.73 -5.54 -30.84
N ILE A 546 -0.40 -5.50 -30.86
CA ILE A 546 0.48 -6.42 -31.55
C ILE A 546 1.33 -7.11 -30.48
N PRO A 547 0.96 -8.31 -30.02
CA PRO A 547 1.82 -9.05 -29.10
C PRO A 547 3.05 -9.55 -29.86
N VAL A 548 4.23 -9.31 -29.30
CA VAL A 548 5.52 -9.72 -29.85
C VAL A 548 6.24 -10.55 -28.81
N THR A 549 6.32 -11.87 -29.03
CA THR A 549 7.07 -12.77 -28.15
C THR A 549 8.49 -12.92 -28.67
N ILE A 550 9.48 -12.64 -27.82
CA ILE A 550 10.90 -12.84 -28.09
C ILE A 550 11.40 -13.94 -27.17
N THR A 551 12.00 -14.98 -27.74
CA THR A 551 12.60 -16.10 -27.01
C THR A 551 14.10 -16.13 -27.22
N ALA A 552 14.90 -15.72 -26.23
CA ALA A 552 16.35 -15.85 -26.26
C ALA A 552 16.77 -17.30 -25.96
N SER A 553 17.77 -17.82 -26.65
CA SER A 553 18.20 -19.22 -26.54
C SER A 553 19.72 -19.36 -26.51
N ASN A 554 20.24 -20.30 -25.71
CA ASN A 554 21.61 -20.80 -25.81
C ASN A 554 21.61 -22.33 -25.93
N ALA A 555 22.76 -22.98 -25.72
CA ALA A 555 22.88 -24.43 -25.87
C ALA A 555 22.05 -25.22 -24.86
N ASP A 556 21.75 -24.63 -23.70
CA ASP A 556 21.21 -25.33 -22.54
C ASP A 556 19.85 -24.80 -22.08
N TYR A 557 19.51 -23.54 -22.38
CA TYR A 557 18.35 -22.83 -21.86
C TYR A 557 17.65 -21.95 -22.90
N THR A 558 16.39 -21.59 -22.62
CA THR A 558 15.59 -20.62 -23.39
C THR A 558 14.76 -19.76 -22.46
N THR A 559 14.62 -18.46 -22.75
CA THR A 559 13.83 -17.50 -21.97
C THR A 559 12.93 -16.74 -22.91
N SER A 560 11.66 -16.57 -22.54
CA SER A 560 10.67 -15.96 -23.42
C SER A 560 9.99 -14.78 -22.73
N THR A 561 9.95 -13.64 -23.43
CA THR A 561 9.27 -12.42 -22.99
C THR A 561 8.26 -12.02 -24.06
N THR A 562 7.04 -11.70 -23.65
CA THR A 562 6.02 -11.14 -24.56
C THR A 562 5.87 -9.65 -24.30
N TYR A 563 5.96 -8.87 -25.38
CA TYR A 563 5.79 -7.44 -25.39
C TYR A 563 4.47 -7.07 -26.05
N HIS A 564 3.75 -6.12 -25.48
CA HIS A 564 2.47 -5.64 -26.03
C HIS A 564 2.71 -4.31 -26.74
N ILE A 565 2.48 -4.23 -28.05
CA ILE A 565 2.79 -3.04 -28.85
C ILE A 565 1.55 -2.55 -29.57
N VAL A 566 1.07 -1.35 -29.28
CA VAL A 566 -0.14 -0.79 -29.89
C VAL A 566 0.22 0.22 -30.97
N LYS A 567 -0.30 0.01 -32.18
CA LYS A 567 -0.21 1.00 -33.26
C LYS A 567 -1.27 2.08 -33.06
N LYS A 568 -0.92 3.30 -32.69
CA LYS A 568 -1.87 4.39 -32.39
C LYS A 568 -2.23 5.20 -33.64
N ASP A 569 -3.48 5.66 -33.74
CA ASP A 569 -3.88 6.61 -34.78
C ASP A 569 -3.21 7.97 -34.54
N PRO A 570 -2.40 8.49 -35.47
CA PRO A 570 -1.75 9.80 -35.33
C PRO A 570 -2.74 10.97 -35.23
N ASN A 571 -4.02 10.77 -35.53
CA ASN A 571 -5.07 11.82 -35.47
C ASN A 571 -6.01 11.67 -34.26
N ALA A 572 -5.85 10.63 -33.43
CA ALA A 572 -6.64 10.50 -32.21
C ALA A 572 -6.29 11.64 -31.25
N LYS A 573 -7.29 12.24 -30.60
CA LYS A 573 -7.07 13.17 -29.48
C LYS A 573 -8.18 13.06 -28.46
N VAL A 574 -7.85 13.42 -27.23
CA VAL A 574 -8.79 13.64 -26.13
C VAL A 574 -8.75 15.11 -25.72
N VAL A 575 -9.85 15.66 -25.22
CA VAL A 575 -9.92 17.05 -24.73
C VAL A 575 -10.35 17.03 -23.26
N ALA A 576 -9.54 17.64 -22.40
CA ALA A 576 -9.86 17.82 -20.98
C ALA A 576 -10.29 19.27 -20.73
N TYR A 577 -11.45 19.46 -20.11
CA TYR A 577 -11.89 20.74 -19.56
C TYR A 577 -11.80 20.72 -18.03
N PHE A 578 -11.32 21.81 -17.43
CA PHE A 578 -11.17 21.97 -15.99
C PHE A 578 -11.84 23.27 -15.53
N ASN A 579 -12.80 23.17 -14.61
CA ASN A 579 -13.36 24.33 -13.94
C ASN A 579 -12.38 24.85 -12.88
N ILE A 580 -11.98 26.12 -12.96
CA ILE A 580 -11.02 26.70 -12.01
C ILE A 580 -11.63 27.09 -10.66
N SER A 581 -12.95 27.02 -10.51
CA SER A 581 -13.65 27.44 -9.29
C SER A 581 -13.09 26.74 -8.05
N GLY A 582 -12.81 27.50 -6.99
CA GLY A 582 -12.15 27.03 -5.77
C GLY A 582 -10.62 26.85 -5.86
N ASN A 583 -10.03 27.04 -7.04
CA ASN A 583 -8.59 26.96 -7.31
C ASN A 583 -8.09 28.24 -8.03
N GLU A 584 -8.77 29.38 -7.81
CA GLU A 584 -8.53 30.63 -8.55
C GLU A 584 -7.12 31.19 -8.35
N SER A 585 -6.45 30.82 -7.25
CA SER A 585 -5.06 31.20 -6.98
C SER A 585 -4.07 30.66 -8.02
N TRP A 586 -4.41 29.60 -8.76
CA TRP A 586 -3.53 29.01 -9.79
C TRP A 586 -3.35 29.93 -11.01
N ILE A 587 -4.26 30.89 -11.20
CA ILE A 587 -4.21 31.85 -12.32
C ILE A 587 -3.08 32.86 -12.12
N ASP A 588 -2.74 33.20 -10.87
CA ASP A 588 -1.83 34.30 -10.54
C ASP A 588 -0.35 33.88 -10.53
N ASP A 589 -0.03 32.60 -10.30
CA ASP A 589 1.34 32.16 -10.02
C ASP A 589 2.10 31.52 -11.19
N SER A 590 1.46 30.85 -12.16
CA SER A 590 2.16 30.21 -13.31
C SER A 590 1.29 29.75 -14.49
N GLY A 591 -0.04 29.79 -14.40
CA GLY A 591 -0.95 29.21 -15.40
C GLY A 591 -1.41 27.80 -15.00
N ILE A 592 -2.45 27.28 -15.66
CA ILE A 592 -3.08 26.00 -15.31
C ILE A 592 -2.64 24.94 -16.33
N TYR A 593 -2.30 23.74 -15.86
CA TYR A 593 -1.76 22.67 -16.69
C TYR A 593 -2.51 21.35 -16.50
N CYS A 594 -2.58 20.57 -17.58
CA CYS A 594 -3.13 19.22 -17.63
C CYS A 594 -2.00 18.22 -17.90
N TYR A 595 -1.54 17.53 -16.88
CA TYR A 595 -0.62 16.41 -17.02
C TYR A 595 -1.40 15.16 -17.43
N ALA A 596 -0.92 14.43 -18.43
CA ALA A 596 -1.65 13.32 -19.02
C ALA A 596 -0.76 12.09 -19.20
N LYS A 597 -1.34 10.93 -18.94
CA LYS A 597 -0.82 9.61 -19.25
C LYS A 597 -1.74 8.90 -20.23
N ASP A 598 -1.24 7.90 -20.93
CA ASP A 598 -2.11 7.03 -21.74
C ASP A 598 -2.88 6.03 -20.86
N GLU A 599 -3.72 5.20 -21.49
CA GLU A 599 -4.49 4.14 -20.85
C GLU A 599 -3.65 3.05 -20.15
N ASN A 600 -2.33 3.04 -20.36
CA ASN A 600 -1.38 2.11 -19.74
C ASN A 600 -0.52 2.81 -18.66
N GLY A 601 -0.80 4.08 -18.35
CA GLY A 601 -0.09 4.84 -17.33
C GLY A 601 1.25 5.44 -17.77
N ASN A 602 1.61 5.38 -19.05
CA ASN A 602 2.82 6.03 -19.59
C ASN A 602 2.60 7.54 -19.75
N GLU A 603 3.63 8.34 -19.48
CA GLU A 603 3.55 9.80 -19.60
C GLU A 603 3.43 10.24 -21.07
N LEU A 604 2.42 11.06 -21.38
CA LEU A 604 2.25 11.64 -22.73
C LEU A 604 3.01 12.95 -22.91
N VAL A 605 3.35 13.62 -21.80
CA VAL A 605 4.05 14.91 -21.76
C VAL A 605 4.78 15.04 -20.42
N GLU A 606 5.98 15.65 -20.44
CA GLU A 606 6.73 15.95 -19.22
C GLU A 606 5.94 16.91 -18.31
N TYR A 607 6.09 16.73 -17.00
CA TYR A 607 5.49 17.63 -16.01
C TYR A 607 5.92 19.10 -16.23
N PRO A 608 5.03 20.11 -16.14
CA PRO A 608 3.65 20.10 -15.59
C PRO A 608 2.56 19.64 -16.55
N GLY A 609 2.91 19.26 -17.78
CA GLY A 609 1.96 18.79 -18.78
C GLY A 609 1.54 19.85 -19.79
N TYR A 610 0.38 19.64 -20.42
CA TYR A 610 -0.16 20.56 -21.42
C TYR A 610 -0.68 21.83 -20.75
N GLU A 611 -0.18 22.99 -21.15
CA GLU A 611 -0.73 24.29 -20.72
C GLU A 611 -2.19 24.38 -21.17
N MET A 612 -3.09 24.67 -20.23
CA MET A 612 -4.51 24.78 -20.49
C MET A 612 -4.88 26.20 -20.90
N VAL A 613 -5.74 26.32 -21.90
CA VAL A 613 -6.20 27.61 -22.44
C VAL A 613 -7.59 27.91 -21.90
N GLN A 614 -7.78 29.12 -21.33
CA GLN A 614 -9.11 29.54 -20.88
C GLN A 614 -10.10 29.54 -22.04
N VAL A 615 -11.24 28.87 -21.83
CA VAL A 615 -12.39 28.94 -22.71
C VAL A 615 -13.04 30.31 -22.53
N LYS A 616 -13.00 31.11 -23.58
CA LYS A 616 -13.27 32.55 -23.51
C LYS A 616 -14.65 32.87 -22.93
N GLY A 617 -14.68 33.61 -21.82
CA GLY A 617 -15.92 34.04 -21.18
C GLY A 617 -16.54 33.01 -20.22
N THR A 618 -15.76 32.03 -19.80
CA THR A 618 -16.12 30.98 -18.85
C THR A 618 -15.01 30.80 -17.80
N ASP A 619 -15.31 30.04 -16.74
CA ASP A 619 -14.34 29.63 -15.71
C ASP A 619 -13.62 28.31 -16.07
N TYR A 620 -13.81 27.83 -17.31
CA TYR A 620 -13.20 26.61 -17.81
C TYR A 620 -11.88 26.85 -18.54
N TYR A 621 -10.96 25.91 -18.35
CA TYR A 621 -9.69 25.81 -19.06
C TYR A 621 -9.66 24.50 -19.83
N LYS A 622 -9.07 24.49 -21.03
CA LYS A 622 -9.02 23.30 -21.90
C LYS A 622 -7.61 22.89 -22.28
N ALA A 623 -7.35 21.59 -22.32
CA ALA A 623 -6.17 20.98 -22.93
C ALA A 623 -6.56 19.96 -24.00
N GLU A 624 -5.91 20.02 -25.16
CA GLU A 624 -6.00 18.97 -26.18
C GLU A 624 -4.83 18.01 -26.03
N ILE A 625 -5.12 16.72 -25.87
CA ILE A 625 -4.15 15.64 -25.65
C ILE A 625 -4.08 14.80 -26.92
N PRO A 626 -3.05 15.00 -27.77
CA PRO A 626 -2.95 14.31 -29.06
C PRO A 626 -2.41 12.88 -28.92
N GLY A 627 -2.69 12.04 -29.91
CA GLY A 627 -2.16 10.67 -30.04
C GLY A 627 -2.91 9.59 -29.26
N VAL A 628 -4.00 9.94 -28.59
CA VAL A 628 -4.77 9.04 -27.72
C VAL A 628 -6.27 9.17 -27.94
N THR A 629 -6.99 8.06 -27.78
CA THR A 629 -8.47 8.02 -27.71
C THR A 629 -8.98 8.06 -26.27
N LYS A 630 -8.06 7.91 -25.32
CA LYS A 630 -8.28 7.77 -23.88
C LYS A 630 -7.02 8.22 -23.13
N ALA A 631 -7.15 8.99 -22.06
CA ALA A 631 -6.02 9.51 -21.30
C ALA A 631 -6.31 9.51 -19.80
N ILE A 632 -5.30 9.31 -18.98
CA ILE A 632 -5.37 9.49 -17.52
C ILE A 632 -4.81 10.87 -17.20
N VAL A 633 -5.62 11.81 -16.70
CA VAL A 633 -5.25 13.23 -16.56
C VAL A 633 -5.24 13.72 -15.12
N LYS A 634 -4.44 14.78 -14.87
CA LYS A 634 -4.40 15.57 -13.63
C LYS A 634 -4.25 17.05 -13.93
N PHE A 635 -4.82 17.88 -13.08
CA PHE A 635 -4.70 19.34 -13.18
C PHE A 635 -3.75 19.88 -12.12
N ASN A 636 -2.93 20.87 -12.50
CA ASN A 636 -1.96 21.48 -11.59
C ASN A 636 -1.69 22.95 -11.92
N GLU A 637 -1.09 23.66 -10.96
CA GLU A 637 -0.76 25.09 -11.05
C GLU A 637 0.59 25.42 -11.71
N GLY A 638 1.24 24.45 -12.37
CA GLY A 638 2.39 24.70 -13.24
C GLY A 638 3.74 24.16 -12.77
N PRO A 639 4.84 24.59 -13.40
CA PRO A 639 6.15 24.02 -13.13
C PRO A 639 6.55 24.30 -11.67
N VAL A 640 7.37 23.42 -11.13
CA VAL A 640 7.87 23.49 -9.76
C VAL A 640 8.48 24.88 -9.50
N SER A 641 7.80 25.72 -8.71
CA SER A 641 8.22 27.10 -8.49
C SER A 641 9.31 27.17 -7.43
N THR A 642 10.24 28.12 -7.54
CA THR A 642 11.30 28.28 -6.54
C THR A 642 10.87 29.32 -5.50
N GLY A 643 10.64 28.90 -4.26
CA GLY A 643 10.33 29.78 -3.14
C GLY A 643 11.43 30.82 -2.88
N LEU A 644 11.13 31.86 -2.10
CA LEU A 644 12.07 32.95 -1.75
C LEU A 644 13.33 32.49 -1.01
N ASP A 645 13.37 31.22 -0.57
CA ASP A 645 14.49 30.54 0.07
C ASP A 645 15.32 29.66 -0.90
N GLY A 646 14.95 29.62 -2.18
CA GLY A 646 15.63 28.86 -3.23
C GLY A 646 15.22 27.39 -3.34
N ARG A 647 14.10 26.97 -2.74
CA ARG A 647 13.57 25.60 -2.83
C ARG A 647 12.47 25.45 -3.88
N THR A 648 12.45 24.31 -4.56
CA THR A 648 11.38 23.87 -5.47
C THR A 648 10.13 23.49 -4.66
N ILE A 649 9.02 24.18 -4.90
CA ILE A 649 7.69 23.93 -4.34
C ILE A 649 6.97 22.99 -5.31
N PRO A 650 6.63 21.75 -4.91
CA PRO A 650 5.76 20.90 -5.72
C PRO A 650 4.42 21.63 -5.87
N PRO A 651 3.94 21.84 -7.11
CA PRO A 651 2.68 22.52 -7.34
C PRO A 651 1.51 21.74 -6.73
N THR A 652 0.48 22.47 -6.35
CA THR A 652 -0.82 21.92 -5.97
C THR A 652 -1.39 21.13 -7.14
N VAL A 653 -1.76 19.87 -6.89
CA VAL A 653 -2.35 18.98 -7.90
C VAL A 653 -3.76 18.61 -7.48
N VAL A 654 -4.72 18.79 -8.37
CA VAL A 654 -6.06 18.21 -8.24
C VAL A 654 -6.00 16.79 -8.78
N ASN A 655 -5.96 15.83 -7.86
CA ASN A 655 -6.06 14.39 -8.10
C ASN A 655 -7.02 13.70 -7.10
N TYR A 656 -7.80 14.48 -6.35
CA TYR A 656 -8.76 13.95 -5.39
C TYR A 656 -10.08 13.71 -6.10
N GLY A 657 -10.22 12.53 -6.68
CA GLY A 657 -11.56 11.94 -6.79
C GLY A 657 -12.05 11.76 -5.36
N SER A 658 -13.35 11.88 -5.12
CA SER A 658 -13.92 11.45 -3.85
C SER A 658 -13.36 10.07 -3.47
N ALA A 659 -13.15 9.85 -2.18
CA ALA A 659 -12.39 8.73 -1.61
C ALA A 659 -12.94 7.31 -1.92
N GLU A 660 -13.92 7.17 -2.81
CA GLU A 660 -14.70 5.96 -3.06
C GLU A 660 -14.24 5.11 -4.25
N VAL A 661 -13.39 5.61 -5.16
CA VAL A 661 -12.94 4.81 -6.32
C VAL A 661 -11.44 4.52 -6.25
N ALA A 662 -11.09 3.36 -5.68
CA ALA A 662 -9.70 2.91 -5.53
C ALA A 662 -8.93 2.85 -6.87
N GLU A 663 -9.63 2.48 -7.95
CA GLU A 663 -9.08 2.35 -9.31
C GLU A 663 -8.45 3.65 -9.83
N ASN A 664 -9.02 4.83 -9.51
CA ASN A 664 -8.50 6.13 -9.94
C ASN A 664 -7.23 6.55 -9.19
N ARG A 665 -7.07 6.11 -7.93
CA ARG A 665 -5.86 6.33 -7.14
C ARG A 665 -4.72 5.43 -7.63
N GLU A 666 -5.03 4.17 -7.95
CA GLU A 666 -4.09 3.18 -8.50
C GLU A 666 -3.58 3.56 -9.89
N ALA A 667 -4.45 4.14 -10.73
CA ALA A 667 -4.10 4.67 -12.06
C ALA A 667 -3.23 5.96 -12.00
N GLY A 668 -3.20 6.63 -10.84
CA GLY A 668 -2.44 7.85 -10.64
C GLY A 668 -2.90 8.98 -11.57
N GLY A 669 -4.21 9.25 -11.62
CA GLY A 669 -4.91 10.29 -12.37
C GLY A 669 -6.33 9.84 -12.76
N PHE A 670 -7.08 10.64 -13.52
CA PHE A 670 -8.43 10.27 -13.95
C PHE A 670 -8.50 9.90 -15.41
N GLU A 671 -9.11 8.77 -15.68
CA GLU A 671 -9.35 8.30 -17.03
C GLU A 671 -10.45 9.12 -17.74
N ILE A 672 -10.14 9.64 -18.92
CA ILE A 672 -11.05 10.38 -19.78
C ILE A 672 -11.04 9.83 -21.21
N ILE A 673 -12.21 9.82 -21.86
CA ILE A 673 -12.43 9.33 -23.23
C ILE A 673 -13.09 10.43 -24.06
N GLY A 674 -12.59 10.69 -25.26
CA GLY A 674 -13.16 11.73 -26.12
C GLY A 674 -12.94 13.14 -25.57
N ALA A 675 -13.99 13.90 -25.31
CA ALA A 675 -13.90 15.21 -24.69
C ALA A 675 -14.69 15.18 -23.39
N MET A 676 -14.05 15.53 -22.27
CA MET A 676 -14.64 15.42 -20.93
C MET A 676 -14.32 16.65 -20.10
N MET A 677 -15.20 16.95 -19.16
CA MET A 677 -15.16 18.12 -18.31
C MET A 677 -15.13 17.71 -16.83
N TRP A 678 -14.22 18.31 -16.09
CA TRP A 678 -14.12 18.18 -14.64
C TRP A 678 -14.79 19.39 -13.98
N GLU A 679 -15.90 19.12 -13.30
CA GLU A 679 -16.70 20.10 -12.55
C GLU A 679 -17.08 19.48 -11.20
N ASP A 680 -16.88 20.23 -10.11
CA ASP A 680 -17.31 19.88 -8.75
C ASP A 680 -16.94 18.47 -8.25
N GLY A 681 -15.78 17.97 -8.68
CA GLY A 681 -15.24 16.68 -8.23
C GLY A 681 -15.67 15.48 -9.06
N VAL A 682 -16.36 15.71 -10.19
CA VAL A 682 -16.87 14.65 -11.07
C VAL A 682 -16.49 14.93 -12.53
N TRP A 683 -16.26 13.85 -13.29
CA TRP A 683 -16.06 13.91 -14.74
C TRP A 683 -17.37 13.75 -15.49
N GLN A 684 -17.58 14.57 -16.50
CA GLN A 684 -18.75 14.55 -17.38
C GLN A 684 -18.31 14.51 -18.84
N ASP A 685 -19.01 13.74 -19.67
CA ASP A 685 -18.82 13.76 -21.12
C ASP A 685 -19.18 15.14 -21.69
N CYS A 686 -18.31 15.68 -22.54
CA CYS A 686 -18.40 17.02 -23.08
C CYS A 686 -18.31 16.98 -24.61
N VAL A 687 -19.45 17.04 -25.30
CA VAL A 687 -19.50 16.90 -26.76
C VAL A 687 -19.10 18.18 -27.50
N ASN A 688 -19.19 19.35 -26.84
CA ASN A 688 -18.89 20.67 -27.41
C ASN A 688 -18.11 21.54 -26.42
N GLU A 689 -17.36 22.54 -26.91
CA GLU A 689 -16.62 23.47 -26.06
C GLU A 689 -17.55 24.35 -25.18
N PRO A 690 -17.33 24.44 -23.85
CA PRO A 690 -18.19 25.19 -22.92
C PRO A 690 -18.43 26.65 -23.35
N GLN A 691 -19.64 27.18 -23.21
CA GLN A 691 -19.96 28.58 -23.53
C GLN A 691 -20.28 29.40 -22.28
N SER A 692 -20.18 30.72 -22.43
CA SER A 692 -20.50 31.70 -21.37
C SER A 692 -21.98 31.55 -20.96
N GLY A 693 -22.21 31.05 -19.75
CA GLY A 693 -23.55 30.85 -19.18
C GLY A 693 -24.08 29.41 -19.23
N ASP A 694 -23.29 28.43 -19.66
CA ASP A 694 -23.66 27.01 -19.59
C ASP A 694 -23.51 26.46 -18.15
N ARG A 695 -24.62 26.04 -17.55
CA ARG A 695 -24.67 24.95 -16.57
C ARG A 695 -25.66 23.91 -17.10
N THR A 696 -25.16 22.71 -17.36
CA THR A 696 -25.88 21.44 -17.58
C THR A 696 -27.15 21.47 -18.46
N GLU A 697 -26.96 21.32 -19.78
CA GLU A 697 -27.92 20.58 -20.62
C GLU A 697 -27.17 19.37 -21.24
N CYS A 698 -27.26 18.20 -20.59
CA CYS A 698 -26.91 16.94 -21.25
C CYS A 698 -27.98 16.67 -22.31
N THR A 699 -27.58 16.56 -23.57
CA THR A 699 -28.52 16.55 -24.70
C THR A 699 -29.34 15.24 -24.81
N PRO A 700 -30.58 15.32 -25.32
CA PRO A 700 -31.54 14.21 -25.41
C PRO A 700 -31.13 13.10 -26.40
N TYR A 701 -31.63 11.86 -26.18
CA TYR A 701 -31.53 10.74 -27.13
C TYR A 701 -32.73 10.71 -28.09
N ALA A 702 -32.55 10.18 -29.31
CA ALA A 702 -33.62 10.06 -30.30
C ALA A 702 -34.12 8.61 -30.40
N LEU A 703 -35.44 8.41 -30.34
CA LEU A 703 -36.05 7.08 -30.45
C LEU A 703 -35.68 6.40 -31.78
N GLY A 704 -35.07 5.22 -31.69
CA GLY A 704 -34.60 4.41 -32.82
C GLY A 704 -33.14 4.60 -33.23
N ASP A 705 -32.42 5.59 -32.68
CA ASP A 705 -30.96 5.80 -32.91
C ASP A 705 -30.17 5.12 -31.78
N VAL A 706 -30.00 3.81 -31.90
CA VAL A 706 -29.52 2.97 -30.79
C VAL A 706 -28.01 2.91 -30.70
N ASP A 707 -27.29 3.33 -31.75
CA ASP A 707 -25.85 3.47 -31.76
C ASP A 707 -25.35 4.91 -31.55
N GLY A 708 -26.28 5.87 -31.47
CA GLY A 708 -26.03 7.27 -31.14
C GLY A 708 -25.29 8.04 -32.22
N ASP A 709 -25.32 7.54 -33.47
CA ASP A 709 -24.61 8.15 -34.60
C ASP A 709 -25.40 9.29 -35.29
N GLY A 710 -26.62 9.56 -34.80
CA GLY A 710 -27.52 10.59 -35.31
C GLY A 710 -28.27 10.18 -36.58
N LYS A 711 -28.20 8.91 -37.02
CA LYS A 711 -28.81 8.44 -38.26
C LYS A 711 -29.65 7.19 -38.03
N LEU A 712 -30.93 7.30 -38.33
CA LEU A 712 -31.86 6.17 -38.31
C LEU A 712 -31.69 5.31 -39.57
N GLN A 713 -31.01 4.18 -39.43
CA GLN A 713 -30.60 3.33 -40.55
C GLN A 713 -30.76 1.83 -40.22
N VAL A 714 -30.52 0.97 -41.23
CA VAL A 714 -30.68 -0.50 -41.06
C VAL A 714 -29.74 -1.07 -39.99
N LYS A 715 -28.66 -0.35 -39.67
CA LYS A 715 -27.71 -0.71 -38.62
C LYS A 715 -28.37 -0.69 -37.23
N ASP A 716 -29.24 0.28 -36.95
CA ASP A 716 -29.97 0.38 -35.68
C ASP A 716 -30.95 -0.78 -35.51
N VAL A 717 -31.69 -1.11 -36.58
CA VAL A 717 -32.55 -2.28 -36.63
C VAL A 717 -31.77 -3.55 -36.33
N LEU A 718 -30.58 -3.70 -36.91
CA LEU A 718 -29.72 -4.86 -36.70
C LEU A 718 -29.19 -4.91 -35.26
N ALA A 719 -28.86 -3.76 -34.67
CA ALA A 719 -28.39 -3.65 -33.30
C ALA A 719 -29.48 -4.06 -32.29
N ILE A 720 -30.72 -3.60 -32.47
CA ILE A 720 -31.88 -4.06 -31.67
C ILE A 720 -32.08 -5.57 -31.84
N GLN A 721 -32.05 -6.09 -33.09
CA GLN A 721 -32.23 -7.53 -33.33
C GLN A 721 -31.14 -8.39 -32.69
N LYS A 722 -29.89 -7.94 -32.70
CA LYS A 722 -28.79 -8.63 -32.03
C LYS A 722 -28.92 -8.57 -30.51
N HIS A 723 -29.42 -7.46 -29.97
CA HIS A 723 -29.73 -7.30 -28.55
C HIS A 723 -30.79 -8.29 -28.08
N VAL A 724 -31.92 -8.35 -28.80
CA VAL A 724 -33.00 -9.31 -28.54
C VAL A 724 -32.51 -10.76 -28.69
N ALA A 725 -31.64 -11.03 -29.66
CA ALA A 725 -31.02 -12.34 -29.85
C ALA A 725 -29.90 -12.67 -28.84
N LYS A 726 -29.56 -11.75 -27.92
CA LYS A 726 -28.48 -11.84 -26.93
C LYS A 726 -27.09 -12.08 -27.54
N VAL A 727 -26.89 -11.57 -28.74
CA VAL A 727 -25.63 -11.64 -29.47
C VAL A 727 -24.74 -10.43 -29.15
N GLU A 728 -25.34 -9.29 -28.78
CA GLU A 728 -24.66 -8.02 -28.52
C GLU A 728 -25.47 -7.21 -27.49
N GLN A 729 -24.84 -6.50 -26.54
CA GLN A 729 -25.56 -5.63 -25.60
C GLN A 729 -25.53 -4.18 -26.06
N LEU A 730 -26.66 -3.47 -25.93
CA LEU A 730 -26.75 -2.04 -26.19
C LEU A 730 -26.31 -1.26 -24.94
N THR A 731 -25.80 -0.04 -25.14
CA THR A 731 -25.54 0.92 -24.06
C THR A 731 -26.84 1.31 -23.36
N GLU A 732 -26.78 1.89 -22.16
CA GLU A 732 -27.99 2.30 -21.41
C GLU A 732 -28.87 3.27 -22.22
N LYS A 733 -28.27 4.28 -22.87
CA LYS A 733 -29.01 5.17 -23.80
C LYS A 733 -29.50 4.44 -25.05
N GLY A 734 -28.70 3.50 -25.58
CA GLY A 734 -29.11 2.67 -26.73
C GLY A 734 -30.30 1.75 -26.39
N GLN A 735 -30.42 1.32 -25.14
CA GLN A 735 -31.58 0.56 -24.64
C GLN A 735 -32.83 1.44 -24.54
N LEU A 736 -32.70 2.67 -24.04
CA LEU A 736 -33.78 3.66 -24.02
C LEU A 736 -34.24 4.06 -25.43
N ALA A 737 -33.30 4.24 -26.36
CA ALA A 737 -33.61 4.52 -27.76
C ALA A 737 -34.22 3.30 -28.49
N ALA A 738 -33.98 2.08 -28.00
CA ALA A 738 -34.49 0.84 -28.58
C ALA A 738 -35.92 0.51 -28.17
N ASP A 739 -36.41 1.02 -27.03
CA ASP A 739 -37.79 0.87 -26.56
C ASP A 739 -38.73 1.83 -27.30
N ILE A 740 -39.07 1.48 -28.54
CA ILE A 740 -39.81 2.38 -29.45
C ILE A 740 -41.27 2.47 -29.04
N ASN A 741 -41.83 1.43 -28.45
CA ASN A 741 -43.22 1.40 -28.03
C ASN A 741 -43.45 1.95 -26.60
N GLY A 742 -42.38 2.17 -25.83
CA GLY A 742 -42.38 2.75 -24.49
C GLY A 742 -42.88 1.80 -23.40
N ASP A 743 -42.81 0.49 -23.62
CA ASP A 743 -43.29 -0.54 -22.68
C ASP A 743 -42.21 -1.06 -21.72
N LYS A 744 -41.00 -0.50 -21.81
CA LYS A 744 -39.80 -0.83 -21.02
C LYS A 744 -39.22 -2.20 -21.31
N THR A 745 -39.61 -2.83 -22.42
CA THR A 745 -39.07 -4.11 -22.87
C THR A 745 -38.59 -4.06 -24.31
N ILE A 746 -37.30 -4.30 -24.53
CA ILE A 746 -36.73 -4.31 -25.90
C ILE A 746 -36.95 -5.67 -26.53
N ASP A 747 -37.87 -5.75 -27.49
CA ASP A 747 -38.17 -6.99 -28.19
C ASP A 747 -38.44 -6.81 -29.70
N MET A 748 -39.02 -7.83 -30.34
CA MET A 748 -39.29 -7.77 -31.78
C MET A 748 -40.43 -6.81 -32.15
N GLU A 749 -41.22 -6.37 -31.17
CA GLU A 749 -42.27 -5.36 -31.34
C GLU A 749 -41.70 -3.96 -31.53
N ASP A 750 -40.48 -3.66 -31.06
CA ASP A 750 -39.75 -2.39 -31.31
C ASP A 750 -39.05 -2.35 -32.67
N VAL A 751 -38.59 -3.52 -33.13
CA VAL A 751 -37.91 -3.67 -34.41
C VAL A 751 -38.82 -3.28 -35.58
N LEU A 752 -40.11 -3.63 -35.49
CA LEU A 752 -41.05 -3.48 -36.59
C LEU A 752 -41.42 -2.01 -36.91
N PRO A 753 -41.70 -1.14 -35.92
CA PRO A 753 -41.83 0.30 -36.12
C PRO A 753 -40.58 0.95 -36.75
N LEU A 754 -39.37 0.63 -36.28
CA LEU A 754 -38.14 1.20 -36.84
C LEU A 754 -37.93 0.78 -38.30
N GLN A 755 -38.17 -0.49 -38.63
CA GLN A 755 -38.11 -0.99 -40.00
C GLN A 755 -39.11 -0.29 -40.93
N LYS A 756 -40.34 -0.06 -40.46
CA LYS A 756 -41.37 0.66 -41.21
C LYS A 756 -40.99 2.13 -41.41
N TYR A 757 -40.42 2.77 -40.38
CA TYR A 757 -39.92 4.14 -40.46
C TYR A 757 -38.81 4.27 -41.51
N ILE A 758 -37.80 3.40 -41.48
CA ILE A 758 -36.69 3.38 -42.47
C ILE A 758 -37.21 3.09 -43.89
N ALA A 759 -38.28 2.30 -44.03
CA ALA A 759 -38.94 2.03 -45.30
C ALA A 759 -39.89 3.18 -45.78
N ALA A 760 -39.91 4.32 -45.09
CA ALA A 760 -40.78 5.47 -45.34
C ALA A 760 -42.29 5.12 -45.33
N MET A 761 -42.67 4.14 -44.50
CA MET A 761 -44.06 3.77 -44.24
C MET A 761 -44.61 4.57 -43.05
N GLN A 762 -45.93 4.77 -43.01
CA GLN A 762 -46.57 5.44 -41.87
C GLN A 762 -46.41 4.61 -40.58
N VAL A 763 -45.97 5.25 -39.51
CA VAL A 763 -45.79 4.72 -38.16
C VAL A 763 -46.35 5.68 -37.13
N ASP A 764 -46.87 5.14 -36.03
CA ASP A 764 -47.59 5.89 -34.98
C ASP A 764 -46.69 6.20 -33.74
N TYR A 765 -45.37 6.15 -33.90
CA TYR A 765 -44.37 6.38 -32.83
C TYR A 765 -43.44 7.55 -33.21
N PRO A 766 -42.97 8.37 -32.24
CA PRO A 766 -42.14 9.55 -32.50
C PRO A 766 -40.67 9.17 -32.75
N ILE A 767 -40.43 8.26 -33.69
CA ILE A 767 -39.10 7.76 -34.05
C ILE A 767 -38.28 8.92 -34.64
N GLY A 768 -37.09 9.16 -34.08
CA GLY A 768 -36.19 10.25 -34.45
C GLY A 768 -36.42 11.57 -33.74
N GLU A 769 -37.42 11.67 -32.87
CA GLU A 769 -37.62 12.83 -32.01
C GLU A 769 -36.85 12.66 -30.68
N PRO A 770 -36.28 13.74 -30.13
CA PRO A 770 -35.63 13.71 -28.83
C PRO A 770 -36.64 13.45 -27.71
N VAL A 771 -36.29 12.56 -26.77
CA VAL A 771 -37.10 12.25 -25.58
C VAL A 771 -36.56 13.02 -24.37
N GLU A 772 -37.42 13.80 -23.71
CA GLU A 772 -37.14 14.42 -22.40
C GLU A 772 -37.39 13.39 -21.28
N GLU A 773 -36.40 13.14 -20.40
CA GLU A 773 -36.55 12.21 -19.28
C GLU A 773 -37.34 12.83 -18.10
N GLU A 774 -38.24 12.05 -17.49
CA GLU A 774 -38.74 12.37 -16.14
C GLU A 774 -37.70 11.95 -15.10
N VAL A 775 -37.26 12.91 -14.27
CA VAL A 775 -36.39 12.68 -13.12
C VAL A 775 -37.19 11.91 -12.07
N GLY A 776 -36.73 10.72 -11.67
CA GLY A 776 -37.40 9.91 -10.63
C GLY A 776 -37.51 10.64 -9.29
N GLU A 777 -38.39 10.21 -8.39
CA GLU A 777 -38.54 10.76 -7.03
C GLU A 777 -38.25 9.69 -5.96
N TYR A 778 -37.78 10.11 -4.78
CA TYR A 778 -37.67 9.28 -3.59
C TYR A 778 -38.26 9.99 -2.37
N THR A 779 -38.56 9.24 -1.30
CA THR A 779 -39.13 9.79 -0.05
C THR A 779 -38.19 9.59 1.12
N ILE A 780 -38.18 10.53 2.07
CA ILE A 780 -37.53 10.40 3.39
C ILE A 780 -38.47 10.90 4.49
N TYR A 781 -38.18 10.53 5.74
CA TYR A 781 -38.93 10.97 6.91
C TYR A 781 -38.03 11.76 7.87
N PHE A 782 -38.49 12.90 8.37
CA PHE A 782 -37.74 13.74 9.32
C PHE A 782 -38.38 13.72 10.71
N ASN A 783 -37.59 13.37 11.72
CA ASN A 783 -38.01 13.41 13.11
C ASN A 783 -37.69 14.77 13.77
N ASN A 784 -38.72 15.59 13.98
CA ASN A 784 -38.62 16.89 14.66
C ASN A 784 -38.55 16.72 16.20
N TYR A 785 -37.54 15.99 16.70
CA TYR A 785 -37.36 15.78 18.14
C TYR A 785 -37.05 17.08 18.91
N LYS A 786 -36.36 18.04 18.27
CA LYS A 786 -36.14 19.38 18.82
C LYS A 786 -37.43 20.20 18.85
N GLY A 787 -38.53 19.70 18.27
CA GLY A 787 -39.94 20.13 18.28
C GLY A 787 -40.22 21.55 17.79
N TRP A 788 -39.52 21.98 16.75
CA TRP A 788 -39.74 23.27 16.11
C TRP A 788 -41.22 23.44 15.73
N GLU A 789 -41.79 24.62 15.99
CA GLU A 789 -43.20 24.91 15.67
C GLU A 789 -43.45 24.86 14.15
N GLN A 790 -42.45 25.29 13.37
CA GLN A 790 -42.40 25.19 11.92
C GLN A 790 -41.09 24.52 11.52
N VAL A 791 -41.15 23.62 10.56
CA VAL A 791 -39.99 22.87 10.04
C VAL A 791 -39.90 23.13 8.55
N TYR A 792 -38.70 23.47 8.09
CA TYR A 792 -38.38 23.67 6.69
C TYR A 792 -37.30 22.69 6.25
N ALA A 793 -37.39 22.24 5.01
CA ALA A 793 -36.38 21.45 4.33
C ALA A 793 -35.76 22.30 3.22
N TYR A 794 -34.49 22.63 3.40
CA TYR A 794 -33.67 23.26 2.37
C TYR A 794 -32.82 22.19 1.73
N TYR A 795 -33.08 21.84 0.48
CA TYR A 795 -32.39 20.76 -0.22
C TYR A 795 -31.80 21.25 -1.53
N TRP A 796 -30.71 20.61 -1.91
CA TRP A 796 -29.93 20.89 -3.10
C TRP A 796 -29.30 19.59 -3.61
N GLU A 797 -28.81 19.63 -4.83
CA GLU A 797 -27.87 18.64 -5.30
C GLU A 797 -26.52 18.94 -4.65
N ASN A 798 -25.95 18.00 -3.89
CA ASN A 798 -24.81 18.17 -2.98
C ASN A 798 -23.59 18.86 -3.63
N GLN A 799 -23.51 18.87 -4.96
CA GLN A 799 -22.42 19.44 -5.75
C GLN A 799 -22.77 20.74 -6.51
N GLY A 800 -23.96 21.34 -6.34
CA GLY A 800 -24.15 22.78 -6.62
C GLY A 800 -25.39 23.21 -7.42
N GLY A 801 -26.48 23.51 -6.71
CA GLY A 801 -27.63 24.30 -7.19
C GLY A 801 -28.75 24.30 -6.15
N THR A 802 -29.17 25.47 -5.64
CA THR A 802 -30.23 25.52 -4.63
C THR A 802 -31.58 25.34 -5.30
N SER A 803 -32.17 24.16 -5.18
CA SER A 803 -33.49 23.89 -5.79
C SER A 803 -34.61 24.71 -5.14
N VAL A 804 -34.38 25.16 -3.90
CA VAL A 804 -35.33 25.97 -3.13
C VAL A 804 -34.57 27.09 -2.41
N ALA A 805 -35.15 28.30 -2.35
CA ALA A 805 -34.54 29.41 -1.64
C ALA A 805 -34.66 29.25 -0.12
N TRP A 806 -33.64 29.64 0.65
CA TRP A 806 -33.67 29.62 2.12
C TRP A 806 -34.92 30.35 2.68
N PRO A 807 -35.64 29.79 3.66
CA PRO A 807 -35.33 28.61 4.48
C PRO A 807 -35.67 27.25 3.87
N GLY A 808 -36.07 27.18 2.60
CA GLY A 808 -36.50 25.96 1.94
C GLY A 808 -38.03 25.77 1.99
N VAL A 809 -38.50 24.54 1.77
CA VAL A 809 -39.92 24.20 1.72
C VAL A 809 -40.44 23.89 3.12
N GLU A 810 -41.56 24.50 3.51
CA GLU A 810 -42.21 24.19 4.78
C GLU A 810 -42.79 22.77 4.75
N LEU A 811 -42.37 21.94 5.70
CA LEU A 811 -42.89 20.59 5.85
C LEU A 811 -44.25 20.64 6.52
N THR A 812 -45.29 20.23 5.79
CA THR A 812 -46.68 20.24 6.26
C THR A 812 -47.30 18.86 6.33
N GLU A 813 -46.74 17.88 5.62
CA GLU A 813 -47.20 16.49 5.62
C GLU A 813 -46.58 15.74 6.81
N LYS A 814 -47.44 15.32 7.75
CA LYS A 814 -47.05 14.61 8.97
C LYS A 814 -47.49 13.15 8.92
N VAL A 815 -46.62 12.26 9.36
CA VAL A 815 -46.93 10.84 9.60
C VAL A 815 -47.24 10.59 11.08
N SER A 816 -46.74 11.43 11.98
CA SER A 816 -47.08 11.50 13.41
C SER A 816 -46.91 12.93 13.96
N ASP A 817 -47.21 13.17 15.24
CA ASP A 817 -47.09 14.51 15.84
C ASP A 817 -45.68 15.12 15.72
N ALA A 818 -44.64 14.27 15.68
CA ALA A 818 -43.23 14.64 15.61
C ALA A 818 -42.53 14.31 14.27
N VAL A 819 -43.13 13.50 13.39
CA VAL A 819 -42.46 13.03 12.15
C VAL A 819 -43.12 13.61 10.91
N TYR A 820 -42.30 14.23 10.05
CA TYR A 820 -42.69 14.79 8.77
C TYR A 820 -42.26 13.88 7.62
N LYS A 821 -43.08 13.81 6.57
CA LYS A 821 -42.74 13.13 5.32
C LYS A 821 -42.30 14.16 4.28
N LEU A 822 -41.25 13.83 3.53
CA LEU A 822 -40.74 14.66 2.45
C LEU A 822 -40.43 13.78 1.24
N THR A 823 -40.95 14.16 0.08
CA THR A 823 -40.62 13.54 -1.22
C THR A 823 -39.76 14.51 -2.02
N LEU A 824 -38.67 14.00 -2.58
CA LEU A 824 -37.63 14.76 -3.28
C LEU A 824 -37.39 14.15 -4.66
N PRO A 825 -37.03 14.97 -5.67
CA PRO A 825 -36.47 14.45 -6.92
C PRO A 825 -35.15 13.70 -6.67
N ALA A 826 -34.85 12.68 -7.46
CA ALA A 826 -33.72 11.77 -7.28
C ALA A 826 -32.35 12.42 -7.42
N ASP A 827 -32.28 13.56 -8.10
CA ASP A 827 -31.08 14.39 -8.22
C ASP A 827 -30.81 15.27 -6.99
N GLN A 828 -31.80 15.47 -6.10
CA GLN A 828 -31.64 16.24 -4.87
C GLN A 828 -31.13 15.35 -3.75
N ASN A 829 -29.82 15.27 -3.55
CA ASN A 829 -29.18 14.34 -2.60
C ASN A 829 -28.53 15.02 -1.39
N ALA A 830 -28.73 16.33 -1.17
CA ALA A 830 -28.34 17.02 0.05
C ALA A 830 -29.50 17.82 0.65
N ILE A 831 -29.60 17.83 1.97
CA ILE A 831 -30.70 18.47 2.69
C ILE A 831 -30.29 19.01 4.07
N ILE A 832 -30.87 20.15 4.44
CA ILE A 832 -30.86 20.74 5.78
C ILE A 832 -32.29 20.88 6.27
N PHE A 833 -32.54 20.45 7.50
CA PHE A 833 -33.78 20.77 8.21
C PHE A 833 -33.56 21.98 9.12
N ASN A 834 -34.44 22.97 9.06
CA ASN A 834 -34.33 24.18 9.88
C ASN A 834 -35.70 24.69 10.35
N ASN A 835 -35.70 25.70 11.23
CA ASN A 835 -36.91 26.26 11.82
C ASN A 835 -37.37 27.61 11.21
N GLY A 836 -36.85 28.01 10.05
CA GLY A 836 -37.33 29.17 9.28
C GLY A 836 -37.02 30.56 9.85
N SER A 837 -36.36 30.66 11.02
CA SER A 837 -36.03 31.95 11.64
C SER A 837 -34.74 32.52 11.03
N ASN A 838 -34.67 33.82 10.76
CA ASN A 838 -33.39 34.48 10.39
C ASN A 838 -32.42 34.41 11.60
N GLY A 839 -31.44 33.51 11.53
CA GLY A 839 -30.57 33.14 12.66
C GLY A 839 -31.10 31.97 13.52
N GLY A 840 -32.03 31.18 12.99
CA GLY A 840 -32.63 30.02 13.66
C GLY A 840 -31.76 28.76 13.69
N GLN A 841 -32.25 27.72 14.35
CA GLN A 841 -31.56 26.42 14.44
C GLN A 841 -31.74 25.64 13.12
N GLN A 842 -30.67 25.00 12.67
CA GLN A 842 -30.63 24.17 11.46
C GLN A 842 -29.76 22.94 11.70
N SER A 843 -30.04 21.83 11.01
CA SER A 843 -29.15 20.66 10.97
C SER A 843 -27.86 20.99 10.21
N ASN A 844 -26.86 20.14 10.40
CA ASN A 844 -25.76 20.04 9.45
C ASN A 844 -26.28 19.51 8.10
N ASP A 845 -25.44 19.61 7.07
CA ASP A 845 -25.72 19.09 5.73
C ASP A 845 -25.89 17.57 5.82
N ILE A 846 -27.05 17.07 5.40
CA ILE A 846 -27.37 15.65 5.35
C ILE A 846 -27.33 15.20 3.90
N ILE A 847 -26.48 14.22 3.62
CA ILE A 847 -26.42 13.59 2.32
C ILE A 847 -27.37 12.40 2.31
N VAL A 848 -28.23 12.34 1.30
CA VAL A 848 -29.20 11.26 1.10
C VAL A 848 -28.74 10.38 -0.05
N THR A 849 -28.33 9.17 0.26
CA THR A 849 -27.94 8.16 -0.73
C THR A 849 -29.11 7.20 -1.01
N PRO A 850 -29.10 6.42 -2.11
CA PRO A 850 -30.17 5.47 -2.43
C PRO A 850 -30.52 4.46 -1.34
N GLU A 851 -29.55 4.11 -0.49
CA GLU A 851 -29.75 3.25 0.70
C GLU A 851 -30.51 3.94 1.85
N ASN A 852 -30.70 5.26 1.78
CA ASN A 852 -31.48 6.05 2.73
C ASN A 852 -32.90 6.37 2.21
N TYR A 853 -33.24 5.94 0.99
CA TYR A 853 -34.58 6.12 0.46
C TYR A 853 -35.60 5.36 1.34
N ASP A 854 -36.72 6.02 1.59
CA ASP A 854 -37.79 5.63 2.51
C ASP A 854 -37.37 5.49 3.98
N LYS A 855 -36.17 5.95 4.38
CA LYS A 855 -35.72 5.92 5.78
C LYS A 855 -36.01 7.21 6.54
N MET A 856 -36.02 7.10 7.87
CA MET A 856 -36.17 8.23 8.79
C MET A 856 -34.81 8.76 9.22
N VAL A 857 -34.61 10.08 9.12
CA VAL A 857 -33.44 10.79 9.64
C VAL A 857 -33.77 11.53 10.95
N THR A 858 -32.90 11.35 11.94
CA THR A 858 -32.88 12.11 13.19
C THR A 858 -31.56 12.87 13.30
N CYS A 859 -31.60 14.20 13.36
CA CYS A 859 -30.38 15.02 13.36
C CYS A 859 -29.71 15.06 14.75
N ALA A 860 -28.48 14.54 14.88
CA ALA A 860 -27.61 14.84 16.02
C ALA A 860 -26.84 16.15 15.73
N PHE A 861 -26.73 17.04 16.72
CA PHE A 861 -26.01 18.31 16.58
C PHE A 861 -24.75 18.27 17.45
N ASN A 862 -23.70 17.60 17.01
CA ASN A 862 -22.41 17.60 17.72
C ASN A 862 -21.42 18.58 17.04
N GLU A 863 -20.55 19.20 17.85
CA GLU A 863 -19.54 20.20 17.45
C GLU A 863 -18.35 19.62 16.66
N ASP A 864 -18.32 18.32 16.38
CA ASP A 864 -17.19 17.59 15.77
C ASP A 864 -17.38 17.18 14.29
N GLY A 865 -18.53 17.47 13.68
CA GLY A 865 -18.72 17.32 12.23
C GLY A 865 -19.20 15.93 11.79
N SER A 866 -20.49 15.89 11.45
CA SER A 866 -21.30 14.86 10.73
C SER A 866 -21.69 13.57 11.49
N TYR A 867 -23.01 13.33 11.69
CA TYR A 867 -23.94 12.52 10.85
C TYR A 867 -25.40 12.68 11.36
N GLY A 868 -26.38 12.60 10.45
CA GLY A 868 -27.78 12.32 10.81
C GLY A 868 -27.96 10.81 11.04
N ILE A 869 -28.70 10.40 12.06
CA ILE A 869 -28.94 8.98 12.34
C ILE A 869 -30.11 8.50 11.48
N TRP A 870 -29.84 7.56 10.57
CA TRP A 870 -30.83 6.94 9.70
C TRP A 870 -31.43 5.68 10.34
N SER A 871 -32.75 5.50 10.22
CA SER A 871 -33.49 4.37 10.80
C SER A 871 -34.64 3.92 9.90
N GLU A 872 -35.05 2.66 10.00
CA GLU A 872 -36.16 2.11 9.21
C GLU A 872 -37.51 2.72 9.64
N PRO A 873 -38.42 3.03 8.71
CA PRO A 873 -39.68 3.73 9.00
C PRO A 873 -40.65 2.91 9.87
N ASP A 874 -40.55 1.58 9.90
CA ASP A 874 -41.43 0.70 10.67
C ASP A 874 -41.08 0.63 12.17
N VAL A 875 -39.93 1.21 12.56
CA VAL A 875 -39.56 1.44 13.96
C VAL A 875 -39.75 2.93 14.22
N PHE A 876 -40.98 3.36 14.47
CA PHE A 876 -41.21 4.63 15.17
C PHE A 876 -41.01 4.33 16.65
N PRO A 877 -39.82 4.55 17.27
CA PRO A 877 -39.76 4.53 18.71
C PRO A 877 -40.83 5.52 19.21
N GLU A 878 -41.71 5.08 20.11
CA GLU A 878 -42.45 6.02 20.94
C GLU A 878 -41.39 6.74 21.78
N ILE A 879 -40.74 7.75 21.21
CA ILE A 879 -39.78 8.59 21.91
C ILE A 879 -40.62 9.53 22.76
N PRO A 880 -40.63 9.37 24.10
CA PRO A 880 -41.40 10.23 24.96
C PRO A 880 -40.80 11.64 24.85
N ASP A 881 -41.65 12.63 24.58
CA ASP A 881 -41.31 14.06 24.45
C ASP A 881 -40.04 14.46 25.24
N LEU A 882 -38.88 14.47 24.54
CA LEU A 882 -37.55 14.63 25.14
C LEU A 882 -37.33 16.03 25.73
N ARG A 883 -38.24 16.96 25.48
CA ARG A 883 -38.13 18.38 25.84
C ARG A 883 -38.49 18.66 27.30
N GLU A 884 -39.06 17.66 27.99
CA GLU A 884 -39.39 17.70 29.43
C GLU A 884 -38.66 16.60 30.21
N THR A 885 -37.91 15.72 29.54
CA THR A 885 -37.37 14.50 30.16
C THR A 885 -35.91 14.71 30.59
N ILE A 886 -35.58 14.36 31.83
CA ILE A 886 -34.22 14.38 32.39
C ILE A 886 -33.76 12.95 32.61
N TYR A 887 -32.52 12.64 32.21
CA TYR A 887 -31.92 11.32 32.36
C TYR A 887 -30.82 11.33 33.43
N PHE A 888 -30.67 10.21 34.14
CA PHE A 888 -29.62 10.02 35.14
C PHE A 888 -28.95 8.67 34.94
N GLU A 889 -27.63 8.68 34.76
CA GLU A 889 -26.82 7.47 34.68
C GLU A 889 -26.41 7.00 36.09
N ASN A 890 -26.92 5.84 36.50
CA ASN A 890 -26.77 5.33 37.85
C ASN A 890 -25.42 4.61 38.08
N THR A 891 -24.31 5.29 37.84
CA THR A 891 -22.97 4.79 38.22
C THR A 891 -22.80 4.62 39.73
N THR A 892 -23.74 5.17 40.51
CA THR A 892 -23.77 5.10 41.97
C THR A 892 -24.41 3.84 42.54
N ASN A 893 -25.00 2.98 41.70
CA ASN A 893 -25.71 1.75 42.08
C ASN A 893 -26.83 1.98 43.12
N TRP A 894 -27.63 3.03 42.93
CA TRP A 894 -28.81 3.28 43.76
C TRP A 894 -29.96 2.37 43.37
N SER A 895 -30.63 1.78 44.35
CA SER A 895 -31.78 0.89 44.10
C SER A 895 -33.02 1.63 43.60
N GLU A 896 -33.16 2.91 43.94
CA GLU A 896 -34.17 3.82 43.43
C GLU A 896 -33.57 5.22 43.34
N VAL A 897 -33.84 5.91 42.23
CA VAL A 897 -33.37 7.27 41.97
C VAL A 897 -34.57 8.21 41.97
N ALA A 898 -34.47 9.36 42.63
CA ALA A 898 -35.46 10.43 42.61
C ALA A 898 -34.82 11.75 42.18
N CYS A 899 -35.60 12.59 41.49
CA CYS A 899 -35.20 13.91 41.03
C CYS A 899 -36.07 14.99 41.68
N TYR A 900 -35.42 15.86 42.46
CA TYR A 900 -36.04 17.05 43.02
C TYR A 900 -35.68 18.28 42.16
N ALA A 901 -36.66 18.80 41.44
CA ALA A 901 -36.51 19.99 40.61
C ALA A 901 -37.17 21.19 41.30
N TYR A 902 -36.49 22.33 41.35
CA TYR A 902 -37.00 23.55 41.97
C TYR A 902 -36.50 24.81 41.29
N LYS A 903 -37.20 25.91 41.54
CA LYS A 903 -36.82 27.24 41.05
C LYS A 903 -36.32 28.10 42.20
N SER A 904 -35.06 28.50 42.12
CA SER A 904 -34.37 29.29 43.14
C SER A 904 -35.13 30.59 43.45
N GLY A 905 -35.33 30.88 44.74
CA GLY A 905 -35.99 32.11 45.21
C GLY A 905 -37.51 32.22 44.98
N SER A 906 -38.15 31.24 44.33
CA SER A 906 -39.60 31.32 44.00
C SER A 906 -40.49 30.36 44.81
N GLY A 907 -39.91 29.37 45.50
CA GLY A 907 -40.64 28.33 46.22
C GLY A 907 -41.36 27.30 45.33
N GLN A 908 -41.25 27.41 44.00
CA GLN A 908 -41.80 26.43 43.05
C GLN A 908 -40.91 25.19 42.99
N ASN A 909 -41.51 23.99 43.05
CA ASN A 909 -40.85 22.69 42.94
C ASN A 909 -41.74 21.64 42.27
N ASN A 910 -41.15 20.53 41.83
CA ASN A 910 -41.85 19.41 41.19
C ASN A 910 -42.53 18.45 42.19
N GLY A 911 -42.38 18.70 43.49
CA GLY A 911 -42.99 17.89 44.53
C GLY A 911 -42.39 18.20 45.91
N ALA A 912 -42.86 17.53 46.95
CA ALA A 912 -42.16 17.53 48.22
C ALA A 912 -40.88 16.68 48.11
N TRP A 913 -39.85 17.01 48.88
CA TRP A 913 -38.63 16.19 48.97
C TRP A 913 -39.01 14.71 49.26
N PRO A 914 -38.46 13.71 48.55
CA PRO A 914 -37.26 13.72 47.69
C PRO A 914 -37.47 14.12 46.21
N GLY A 915 -38.63 14.67 45.86
CA GLY A 915 -39.00 14.93 44.47
C GLY A 915 -39.66 13.71 43.84
N GLU A 916 -39.63 13.64 42.52
CA GLU A 916 -40.30 12.59 41.76
C GLU A 916 -39.38 11.40 41.55
N VAL A 917 -39.89 10.19 41.78
CA VAL A 917 -39.14 8.94 41.57
C VAL A 917 -38.96 8.74 40.07
N MET A 918 -37.71 8.54 39.64
CA MET A 918 -37.36 8.34 38.24
C MET A 918 -37.65 6.90 37.81
N THR A 919 -38.01 6.73 36.54
CA THR A 919 -38.34 5.43 35.94
C THR A 919 -37.11 4.85 35.23
N LEU A 920 -36.77 3.58 35.48
CA LEU A 920 -35.69 2.89 34.75
C LEU A 920 -36.04 2.80 33.26
N VAL A 921 -35.17 3.31 32.39
CA VAL A 921 -35.35 3.26 30.94
C VAL A 921 -34.54 2.14 30.27
N GLY A 922 -33.45 1.69 30.89
CA GLY A 922 -32.65 0.57 30.39
C GLY A 922 -31.20 0.64 30.87
N THR A 923 -30.30 -0.03 30.14
CA THR A 923 -28.86 -0.09 30.44
C THR A 923 -28.08 0.45 29.25
N ASN A 924 -27.08 1.30 29.48
CA ASN A 924 -26.23 1.82 28.40
C ASN A 924 -25.10 0.85 28.01
N ALA A 925 -24.33 1.17 26.95
CA ALA A 925 -23.22 0.36 26.45
C ALA A 925 -22.13 0.06 27.50
N ALA A 926 -22.01 0.90 28.53
CA ALA A 926 -21.09 0.70 29.65
C ALA A 926 -21.66 -0.22 30.76
N GLY A 927 -22.89 -0.71 30.62
CA GLY A 927 -23.56 -1.59 31.58
C GLY A 927 -24.25 -0.85 32.74
N ASN A 928 -24.37 0.48 32.69
CA ASN A 928 -24.99 1.28 33.76
C ASN A 928 -26.50 1.44 33.54
N GLU A 929 -27.29 1.34 34.60
CA GLU A 929 -28.73 1.62 34.56
C GLU A 929 -28.98 3.12 34.33
N VAL A 930 -29.86 3.43 33.38
CA VAL A 930 -30.27 4.81 33.08
C VAL A 930 -31.72 5.00 33.52
N TYR A 931 -31.97 6.08 34.27
CA TYR A 931 -33.29 6.45 34.76
C TYR A 931 -33.76 7.74 34.09
N SER A 932 -35.08 7.93 33.94
CA SER A 932 -35.68 9.14 33.39
C SER A 932 -36.82 9.69 34.25
N VAL A 933 -37.06 11.00 34.15
CA VAL A 933 -38.23 11.66 34.76
C VAL A 933 -38.66 12.83 33.90
N LYS A 934 -39.97 13.05 33.80
CA LYS A 934 -40.50 14.24 33.13
C LYS A 934 -40.70 15.36 34.14
N ILE A 935 -40.20 16.54 33.84
CA ILE A 935 -40.39 17.76 34.63
C ILE A 935 -40.83 18.90 33.71
N GLU A 936 -41.65 19.81 34.23
CA GLU A 936 -42.21 20.93 33.47
C GLU A 936 -41.08 21.83 32.92
N LYS A 937 -41.03 21.94 31.58
CA LYS A 937 -39.98 22.68 30.87
C LYS A 937 -39.93 24.15 31.28
N ASP A 938 -38.73 24.72 31.32
CA ASP A 938 -38.44 26.14 31.66
C ASP A 938 -38.97 26.62 33.03
N THR A 939 -39.49 25.70 33.83
CA THR A 939 -40.09 26.00 35.13
C THR A 939 -39.06 25.98 36.24
N TYR A 940 -38.14 25.01 36.21
CA TYR A 940 -37.12 24.79 37.23
C TYR A 940 -35.74 25.18 36.73
N ASP A 941 -34.94 25.81 37.60
CA ASP A 941 -33.56 26.21 37.32
C ASP A 941 -32.54 25.45 38.19
N ARG A 942 -33.00 24.54 39.05
CA ARG A 942 -32.15 23.69 39.90
C ARG A 942 -32.66 22.24 39.94
N LEU A 943 -31.72 21.29 39.93
CA LEU A 943 -31.99 19.85 40.14
C LEU A 943 -31.18 19.27 41.30
N ILE A 944 -31.73 18.27 41.96
CA ILE A 944 -31.02 17.38 42.89
C ILE A 944 -31.43 15.93 42.62
N PHE A 945 -30.45 15.09 42.26
CA PHE A 945 -30.65 13.64 42.21
C PHE A 945 -30.38 13.03 43.59
N ASN A 946 -31.24 12.15 44.05
CA ASN A 946 -31.08 11.49 45.35
C ASN A 946 -31.56 10.05 45.34
N ASN A 947 -31.07 9.25 46.29
CA ASN A 947 -31.42 7.84 46.42
C ASN A 947 -32.76 7.63 47.14
N ASN A 948 -33.78 8.40 46.77
CA ASN A 948 -35.15 8.34 47.29
C ASN A 948 -35.23 8.26 48.84
N ASN A 949 -34.69 9.27 49.53
CA ASN A 949 -34.54 9.33 51.00
C ASN A 949 -33.50 8.38 51.65
N GLY A 950 -32.64 7.70 50.88
CA GLY A 950 -31.56 6.86 51.42
C GLY A 950 -30.32 7.63 51.93
N GLY A 951 -30.42 8.95 52.13
CA GLY A 951 -29.38 9.79 52.73
C GLY A 951 -28.21 10.19 51.82
N ARG A 952 -28.25 9.87 50.52
CA ARG A 952 -27.26 10.29 49.53
C ARG A 952 -27.91 11.11 48.42
N GLN A 953 -27.25 12.19 48.01
CA GLN A 953 -27.76 13.10 47.00
C GLN A 953 -26.63 13.82 46.28
N SER A 954 -26.94 14.36 45.10
CA SER A 954 -26.06 15.26 44.39
C SER A 954 -25.95 16.61 45.10
N ALA A 955 -24.94 17.39 44.71
CA ALA A 955 -24.94 18.83 44.89
C ALA A 955 -26.10 19.46 44.10
N ASP A 956 -26.45 20.68 44.46
CA ASP A 956 -27.49 21.44 43.76
C ASP A 956 -26.95 21.75 42.35
N ILE A 957 -27.63 21.24 41.33
CA ILE A 957 -27.24 21.40 39.93
C ILE A 957 -27.81 22.74 39.46
N GLU A 958 -26.93 23.66 39.07
CA GLU A 958 -27.27 25.07 38.84
C GLU A 958 -27.71 25.42 37.41
N GLU A 959 -27.68 24.45 36.50
CA GLU A 959 -28.06 24.61 35.10
C GLU A 959 -28.78 23.34 34.62
N VAL A 960 -30.08 23.48 34.31
CA VAL A 960 -30.95 22.37 33.92
C VAL A 960 -30.93 22.23 32.40
N VAL A 961 -30.38 21.12 31.93
CA VAL A 961 -30.30 20.73 30.53
C VAL A 961 -31.40 19.71 30.28
N TYR A 962 -32.54 20.17 29.76
CA TYR A 962 -33.67 19.32 29.41
C TYR A 962 -33.29 18.41 28.23
N GLY A 963 -33.59 17.12 28.34
CA GLY A 963 -33.09 16.10 27.40
C GLY A 963 -31.65 15.66 27.65
N GLY A 964 -31.00 16.15 28.71
CA GLY A 964 -29.64 15.75 29.09
C GLY A 964 -29.58 14.49 29.95
N ILE A 965 -28.49 13.73 29.82
CA ILE A 965 -28.11 12.64 30.72
C ILE A 965 -27.05 13.11 31.71
N TYR A 966 -27.36 12.95 33.00
CA TYR A 966 -26.52 13.39 34.10
C TYR A 966 -25.74 12.21 34.70
N THR A 967 -24.41 12.30 34.71
CA THR A 967 -23.51 11.25 35.20
C THR A 967 -22.73 11.71 36.44
N PRO A 968 -22.78 10.98 37.57
CA PRO A 968 -22.03 11.30 38.81
C PRO A 968 -20.50 11.28 38.66
N VAL A 969 -19.78 12.26 39.24
CA VAL A 969 -18.31 12.45 39.04
C VAL A 969 -17.48 12.37 40.34
N SER A 970 -18.07 12.11 41.51
CA SER A 970 -17.33 11.94 42.79
C SER A 970 -18.17 11.19 43.83
N THR A 971 -17.56 10.55 44.84
CA THR A 971 -18.30 9.79 45.88
C THR A 971 -18.09 10.27 47.32
N SER A 972 -17.38 11.37 47.56
CA SER A 972 -17.18 11.93 48.91
C SER A 972 -18.13 13.08 49.23
N GLY A 973 -19.24 12.77 49.93
CA GLY A 973 -20.26 13.76 50.32
C GLY A 973 -21.38 13.90 49.29
N LYS A 974 -21.83 15.13 49.02
CA LYS A 974 -22.72 15.40 47.88
C LYS A 974 -21.90 15.30 46.58
N PHE A 975 -22.33 14.47 45.63
CA PHE A 975 -21.60 14.29 44.37
C PHE A 975 -22.01 15.33 43.31
N THR A 976 -21.10 15.70 42.43
CA THR A 976 -21.40 16.53 41.25
C THR A 976 -21.76 15.65 40.06
N CYS A 977 -22.48 16.19 39.09
CA CYS A 977 -22.80 15.50 37.84
C CYS A 977 -22.20 16.24 36.64
N THR A 978 -21.67 15.51 35.67
CA THR A 978 -21.51 15.99 34.29
C THR A 978 -22.82 15.78 33.54
N VAL A 979 -23.07 16.57 32.50
CA VAL A 979 -24.28 16.47 31.68
C VAL A 979 -23.92 16.49 30.20
N GLN A 980 -24.58 15.64 29.43
CA GLN A 980 -24.42 15.52 27.97
C GLN A 980 -25.81 15.42 27.33
N GLU A 981 -25.98 15.76 26.05
CA GLU A 981 -27.25 15.47 25.36
C GLU A 981 -27.48 13.95 25.31
N TYR A 982 -28.69 13.49 25.63
CA TYR A 982 -29.01 12.07 25.60
C TYR A 982 -29.31 11.61 24.18
N THR A 983 -28.44 10.77 23.62
CA THR A 983 -28.53 10.29 22.22
C THR A 983 -29.27 8.96 22.07
N GLY A 984 -29.82 8.40 23.16
CA GLY A 984 -30.54 7.13 23.19
C GLY A 984 -29.82 6.02 23.98
N LEU A 985 -30.38 4.81 23.97
CA LEU A 985 -29.67 3.59 24.33
C LEU A 985 -29.26 2.90 23.03
N GLU A 986 -28.05 2.34 22.95
CA GLU A 986 -27.69 1.41 21.87
C GLU A 986 -28.50 0.11 21.93
#